data_AF-A0A8G1ZNV4-F1
#
_entry.id   AF-A0A8G1ZNV4-F1
#
_cell.length_a   1.000
_cell.length_b   1.000
_cell.length_c   1.000
_cell.angle_alpha   90.00
_cell.angle_beta   90.00
_cell.angle_gamma   90.00
#
_symmetry.space_group_name_H-M   'P 1'
#
loop_
_entity.id
_entity.type
_entity.pdbx_description
1 polymer ?
#
loop_
_entity_poly.entity_id
_entity_poly.type
_entity_poly.pdbx_seq_one_letter_code
_entity_poly.pdbx_strand_id
1 'polypeptide(L)'
;MPRLPFGEWVDSGVDWLQNNLAWLFDAISAVVKGLDTGINAVLTAPEPLLLAGIFAVIAWWLRGLLAGVLSFVGFGLIISMELWDDAMATLSLVLVATLVAIVLSVPLGIWAARSRTVSAVLRPVLDFMQTMPGMVYLLPAVIFFGLGAAPGIVATIIFAMPPGVRMTELGIRQVDKELVEAAEAFGTTPRNTLLRVQLPLALSTIMAGVNQVIMLGLSMVVIAGMVGAAGLGSSVYEGISQLNIGLGFEAGVSIVILAIYLDRLTSGLGQQVSPVGRRAIAKARTAAAGGKKIWSYRPQTAVAMVGVVVLALIAGGMGALGSSDNEAQADSGNVGQGREINIGYIPWDEGIASTYLWKEMLEQRGFKVNAQQYEAGALYTGMANGEIDFETDSWLPTTHESYWKKYGDKLEDMGSWYGPTSREIAVPSYVKGIESMEDLKGEADKFKGRIVGIEPGAGEMQLLKSKVLKEYGLDKEYKVVDGSTPAMLAELKRAYAKKEPIAVTLWSPHWAYNEFDLTKLKDPKGAWGEGDEIHTLARKGFSKEFPEVGKWLKDFKMSEEQLTSLEAEIQGADKGKEQDAVRAWLKDQPKALDTWAPVSGGDNADIGKGREINVGYIPWDEGIASTFLWKEMLEQRGFKVNAQQYEAGALYTGMANGEIDFETDSWLPTTHESYWKKYGDKLEDMGSWYGPTSLEIAVPSYVKGIESMEDLKGQADKFKGRIVGIEPGAGEMQLLKSKVLKEYGLDKEFKVVDGSTPAMLAELKRAYAKKEPIAV
;
A
#
# COMPACT_ATOMS: atom_id res chain seq x y z
N MET A 1 44.36 -6.53 22.51
CA MET A 1 43.13 -7.23 22.96
C MET A 1 42.54 -7.94 21.75
N PRO A 2 42.11 -9.20 21.85
CA PRO A 2 41.44 -9.89 20.74
C PRO A 2 40.10 -9.19 20.39
N ARG A 3 39.71 -9.24 19.11
CA ARG A 3 38.42 -8.73 18.65
C ARG A 3 37.32 -9.57 19.29
N LEU A 4 36.40 -8.91 19.99
CA LEU A 4 35.21 -9.54 20.53
C LEU A 4 34.11 -9.49 19.45
N PRO A 5 33.62 -10.63 18.92
CA PRO A 5 32.65 -10.66 17.82
C PRO A 5 31.23 -10.42 18.34
N PHE A 6 31.00 -9.28 19.00
CA PHE A 6 29.70 -8.97 19.62
C PHE A 6 28.56 -8.96 18.61
N GLY A 7 28.81 -8.49 17.38
CA GLY A 7 27.80 -8.44 16.31
C GLY A 7 27.24 -9.82 15.99
N GLU A 8 28.11 -10.82 15.80
CA GLU A 8 27.70 -12.21 15.52
C GLU A 8 26.87 -12.82 16.66
N TRP A 9 27.17 -12.45 17.91
CA TRP A 9 26.39 -12.89 19.07
C TRP A 9 25.02 -12.24 19.11
N VAL A 10 24.91 -10.96 18.73
CA VAL A 10 23.64 -10.26 18.60
C VAL A 10 22.82 -10.87 17.47
N ASP A 11 23.40 -11.07 16.29
CA ASP A 11 22.73 -11.67 15.13
C ASP A 11 22.19 -13.06 15.48
N SER A 12 23.02 -13.92 16.08
CA SER A 12 22.61 -15.26 16.52
C SER A 12 21.47 -15.21 17.56
N GLY A 13 21.49 -14.22 18.45
CA GLY A 13 20.45 -14.03 19.45
C GLY A 13 19.14 -13.57 18.84
N VAL A 14 19.20 -12.64 17.88
CA VAL A 14 18.05 -12.14 17.12
C VAL A 14 17.42 -13.28 16.31
N ASP A 15 18.23 -14.06 15.60
CA ASP A 15 17.77 -15.22 14.83
C ASP A 15 17.10 -16.25 15.74
N TRP A 16 17.66 -16.51 16.93
CA TRP A 16 17.04 -17.41 17.90
C TRP A 16 15.67 -16.87 18.36
N LEU A 17 15.57 -15.58 18.65
CA LEU A 17 14.30 -14.96 19.06
C LEU A 17 13.26 -15.01 17.95
N GLN A 18 13.61 -14.73 16.70
CA GLN A 18 12.69 -14.86 15.58
C GLN A 18 12.20 -16.29 15.41
N ASN A 19 13.11 -17.27 15.44
CA ASN A 19 12.76 -18.67 15.21
C ASN A 19 11.90 -19.29 16.33
N ASN A 20 12.00 -18.78 17.57
CA ASN A 20 11.32 -19.37 18.72
C ASN A 20 10.16 -18.52 19.27
N LEU A 21 10.17 -17.20 19.07
CA LEU A 21 9.23 -16.25 19.66
C LEU A 21 8.50 -15.38 18.62
N ALA A 22 8.57 -15.68 17.32
CA ALA A 22 7.80 -14.97 16.28
C ALA A 22 6.33 -14.77 16.67
N TRP A 23 5.66 -15.82 17.13
CA TRP A 23 4.24 -15.77 17.54
C TRP A 23 3.94 -14.68 18.60
N LEU A 24 4.90 -14.39 19.50
CA LEU A 24 4.75 -13.38 20.53
C LEU A 24 4.90 -11.98 19.93
N PHE A 25 5.88 -11.79 19.05
CA PHE A 25 6.09 -10.52 18.36
C PHE A 25 4.93 -10.21 17.41
N ASP A 26 4.41 -11.21 16.69
CA ASP A 26 3.22 -11.09 15.85
C ASP A 26 1.98 -10.69 16.66
N ALA A 27 1.79 -11.31 17.83
CA ALA A 27 0.68 -10.97 18.71
C ALA A 27 0.79 -9.53 19.24
N ILE A 28 1.99 -9.10 19.65
CA ILE A 28 2.23 -7.71 20.09
C ILE A 28 2.02 -6.74 18.92
N SER A 29 2.54 -7.06 17.74
CA SER A 29 2.39 -6.27 16.52
C SER A 29 0.91 -6.09 16.16
N ALA A 30 0.14 -7.18 16.16
CA ALA A 30 -1.29 -7.15 15.88
C ALA A 30 -2.07 -6.27 16.87
N VAL A 31 -1.74 -6.33 18.17
CA VAL A 31 -2.38 -5.48 19.19
C VAL A 31 -2.02 -4.02 18.99
N VAL A 32 -0.73 -3.71 18.77
CA VAL A 32 -0.27 -2.33 18.60
C VAL A 32 -0.80 -1.72 17.31
N LYS A 33 -0.71 -2.44 16.18
CA LYS A 33 -1.28 -2.02 14.89
C LYS A 33 -2.80 -1.87 14.99
N GLY A 34 -3.50 -2.83 15.61
CA GLY A 34 -4.95 -2.75 15.77
C GLY A 34 -5.40 -1.55 16.62
N LEU A 35 -4.66 -1.21 17.69
CA LEU A 35 -4.91 -0.01 18.48
C LEU A 35 -4.66 1.27 17.67
N ASP A 36 -3.57 1.31 16.91
CA ASP A 36 -3.23 2.46 16.10
C ASP A 36 -4.22 2.68 14.95
N THR A 37 -4.52 1.64 14.16
CA THR A 37 -5.53 1.70 13.11
C THR A 37 -6.90 2.09 13.67
N GLY A 38 -7.30 1.53 14.82
CA GLY A 38 -8.57 1.84 15.45
C GLY A 38 -8.67 3.29 15.94
N ILE A 39 -7.61 3.82 16.56
CA ILE A 39 -7.58 5.22 16.99
C ILE A 39 -7.50 6.15 15.78
N ASN A 40 -6.65 5.86 14.81
CA ASN A 40 -6.53 6.65 13.58
C ASN A 40 -7.87 6.75 12.85
N ALA A 41 -8.58 5.63 12.67
CA ALA A 41 -9.90 5.61 12.04
C ALA A 41 -10.93 6.49 12.78
N VAL A 42 -10.88 6.53 14.13
CA VAL A 42 -11.76 7.41 14.92
C VAL A 42 -11.37 8.89 14.77
N LEU A 43 -10.08 9.17 14.63
CA LEU A 43 -9.56 10.53 14.44
C LEU A 43 -9.78 11.06 13.02
N THR A 44 -9.82 10.21 12.00
CA THR A 44 -10.01 10.61 10.60
C THR A 44 -11.46 10.49 10.13
N ALA A 45 -12.33 9.77 10.86
CA ALA A 45 -13.74 9.62 10.47
C ALA A 45 -14.55 10.94 10.42
N PRO A 46 -14.39 11.90 11.35
CA PRO A 46 -15.11 13.17 11.25
C PRO A 46 -14.45 14.11 10.24
N GLU A 47 -15.26 14.99 9.65
CA GLU A 47 -14.73 16.06 8.78
C GLU A 47 -13.70 16.92 9.55
N PRO A 48 -12.57 17.31 8.93
CA PRO A 48 -11.44 17.94 9.63
C PRO A 48 -11.80 19.17 10.46
N LEU A 49 -12.62 20.09 9.92
CA LEU A 49 -13.03 21.30 10.64
C LEU A 49 -13.93 20.98 11.83
N LEU A 50 -14.77 19.96 11.72
CA LEU A 50 -15.60 19.48 12.84
C LEU A 50 -14.72 18.96 13.99
N LEU A 51 -13.74 18.10 13.70
CA LEU A 51 -12.86 17.57 14.75
C LEU A 51 -11.94 18.65 15.33
N ALA A 52 -11.44 19.58 14.51
CA ALA A 52 -10.71 20.76 15.00
C ALA A 52 -11.56 21.59 15.97
N GLY A 53 -12.85 21.76 15.68
CA GLY A 53 -13.83 22.38 16.59
C GLY A 53 -13.98 21.62 17.91
N ILE A 54 -14.06 20.29 17.87
CA ILE A 54 -14.12 19.44 19.07
C ILE A 54 -12.84 19.62 19.91
N PHE A 55 -11.66 19.56 19.29
CA PHE A 55 -10.39 19.76 19.98
C PHE A 55 -10.29 21.14 20.63
N ALA A 56 -10.77 22.18 19.96
CA ALA A 56 -10.85 23.52 20.48
C ALA A 56 -11.78 23.64 21.70
N VAL A 57 -12.94 22.99 21.67
CA VAL A 57 -13.87 22.94 22.80
C VAL A 57 -13.23 22.25 24.01
N ILE A 58 -12.54 21.12 23.81
CA ILE A 58 -11.81 20.40 24.86
C ILE A 58 -10.73 21.30 25.48
N ALA A 59 -9.92 21.97 24.64
CA ALA A 59 -8.88 22.88 25.12
C ALA A 59 -9.47 24.09 25.87
N TRP A 60 -10.57 24.66 25.39
CA TRP A 60 -11.31 25.72 26.08
C TRP A 60 -11.74 25.29 27.48
N TRP A 61 -12.30 24.09 27.60
CA TRP A 61 -12.79 23.57 28.87
C TRP A 61 -11.69 23.33 29.89
N LEU A 62 -10.53 22.82 29.46
CA LEU A 62 -9.43 22.53 30.37
C LEU A 62 -8.67 23.80 30.76
N ARG A 63 -8.38 24.67 29.80
CA ARG A 63 -7.40 25.76 29.96
C ARG A 63 -7.94 27.18 29.74
N GLY A 64 -9.19 27.34 29.32
CA GLY A 64 -9.82 28.65 29.10
C GLY A 64 -9.84 29.07 27.63
N LEU A 65 -10.56 30.16 27.32
CA LEU A 65 -10.95 30.49 25.93
C LEU A 65 -9.76 30.61 24.99
N LEU A 66 -8.68 31.25 25.45
CA LEU A 66 -7.47 31.43 24.67
C LEU A 66 -6.91 30.08 24.17
N ALA A 67 -6.93 29.05 25.01
CA ALA A 67 -6.47 27.72 24.60
C ALA A 67 -7.39 27.08 23.55
N GLY A 68 -8.70 27.31 23.63
CA GLY A 68 -9.64 26.84 22.60
C GLY A 68 -9.43 27.54 21.27
N VAL A 69 -9.34 28.87 21.26
CA VAL A 69 -9.10 29.66 20.04
C VAL A 69 -7.76 29.29 19.41
N LEU A 70 -6.68 29.22 20.20
CA LEU A 70 -5.36 28.83 19.68
C LEU A 70 -5.35 27.40 19.14
N SER A 71 -6.07 26.47 19.76
CA SER A 71 -6.18 25.10 19.24
C SER A 71 -6.95 25.08 17.92
N PHE A 72 -8.07 25.80 17.82
CA PHE A 72 -8.83 25.89 16.57
C PHE A 72 -8.01 26.50 15.43
N VAL A 73 -7.29 27.58 15.70
CA VAL A 73 -6.42 28.22 14.71
C VAL A 73 -5.24 27.31 14.34
N GLY A 74 -4.63 26.62 15.31
CA GLY A 74 -3.54 25.68 15.06
C GLY A 74 -3.98 24.50 14.19
N PHE A 75 -5.09 23.84 14.54
CA PHE A 75 -5.63 22.75 13.72
C PHE A 75 -6.15 23.24 12.37
N GLY A 76 -6.74 24.44 12.32
CA GLY A 76 -7.13 25.08 11.05
C GLY A 76 -5.94 25.35 10.13
N LEU A 77 -4.77 25.69 10.70
CA LEU A 77 -3.52 25.82 9.94
C LEU A 77 -3.06 24.47 9.37
N ILE A 78 -3.13 23.39 10.16
CA ILE A 78 -2.80 22.03 9.69
C ILE A 78 -3.69 21.64 8.50
N ILE A 79 -5.00 21.89 8.59
CA ILE A 79 -5.96 21.65 7.50
C ILE A 79 -5.57 22.48 6.26
N SER A 80 -5.21 23.75 6.44
CA SER A 80 -4.81 24.63 5.34
C SER A 80 -3.50 24.23 4.66
N MET A 81 -2.63 23.47 5.33
CA MET A 81 -1.39 22.92 4.77
C MET A 81 -1.60 21.51 4.19
N GLU A 82 -2.83 21.00 4.17
CA GLU A 82 -3.18 19.67 3.66
C GLU A 82 -2.52 18.50 4.42
N LEU A 83 -2.06 18.74 5.66
CA LEU A 83 -1.37 17.75 6.52
C LEU A 83 -2.27 17.16 7.62
N TRP A 84 -3.60 17.18 7.42
CA TRP A 84 -4.56 16.72 8.43
C TRP A 84 -4.44 15.23 8.73
N ASP A 85 -4.44 14.40 7.69
CA ASP A 85 -4.37 12.95 7.85
C ASP A 85 -3.04 12.54 8.47
N ASP A 86 -1.94 13.18 8.05
CA ASP A 86 -0.62 12.97 8.62
C ASP A 86 -0.55 13.35 10.11
N ALA A 87 -1.22 14.45 10.48
CA ALA A 87 -1.31 14.88 11.87
C ALA A 87 -2.14 13.92 12.72
N MET A 88 -3.23 13.36 12.20
CA MET A 88 -4.06 12.38 12.92
C MET A 88 -3.36 11.03 13.06
N ALA A 89 -2.66 10.57 12.02
CA ALA A 89 -1.81 9.38 12.09
C ALA A 89 -0.70 9.53 13.15
N THR A 90 -0.05 10.70 13.18
CA THR A 90 0.94 11.03 14.21
C THR A 90 0.34 11.03 15.61
N LEU A 91 -0.82 11.67 15.77
CA LEU A 91 -1.52 11.74 17.04
C LEU A 91 -1.92 10.34 17.52
N SER A 92 -2.41 9.47 16.64
CA SER A 92 -2.72 8.08 16.92
C SER A 92 -1.49 7.32 17.44
N LEU A 93 -0.39 7.34 16.67
CA LEU A 93 0.86 6.68 17.02
C LEU A 93 1.37 7.11 18.40
N VAL A 94 1.38 8.42 18.66
CA VAL A 94 1.84 8.99 19.94
C VAL A 94 0.91 8.60 21.09
N LEU A 95 -0.41 8.57 20.87
CA LEU A 95 -1.37 8.17 21.90
C LEU A 95 -1.23 6.70 22.27
N VAL A 96 -1.09 5.80 21.28
CA VAL A 96 -0.85 4.36 21.53
C VAL A 96 0.46 4.16 22.28
N ALA A 97 1.56 4.72 21.78
CA ALA A 97 2.87 4.60 22.40
C ALA A 97 2.87 5.13 23.84
N THR A 98 2.27 6.30 24.06
CA THR A 98 2.14 6.91 25.38
C THR A 98 1.30 6.04 26.32
N LEU A 99 0.13 5.56 25.87
CA LEU A 99 -0.75 4.75 26.69
C LEU A 99 -0.05 3.50 27.19
N VAL A 100 0.58 2.75 26.27
CA VAL A 100 1.33 1.53 26.60
C VAL A 100 2.52 1.87 27.50
N ALA A 101 3.27 2.93 27.19
CA ALA A 101 4.40 3.37 28.01
C ALA A 101 3.97 3.73 29.44
N ILE A 102 2.83 4.39 29.65
CA ILE A 102 2.32 4.74 30.99
C ILE A 102 1.88 3.48 31.75
N VAL A 103 1.16 2.57 31.08
CA VAL A 103 0.70 1.31 31.65
C VAL A 103 1.87 0.46 32.15
N LEU A 104 3.04 0.54 31.51
CA LEU A 104 4.26 -0.11 31.97
C LEU A 104 5.04 0.74 33.00
N SER A 105 5.17 2.05 32.75
CA SER A 105 6.00 2.96 33.55
C SER A 105 5.52 3.09 34.98
N VAL A 106 4.21 3.28 35.19
CA VAL A 106 3.65 3.57 36.50
C VAL A 106 3.78 2.36 37.43
N PRO A 107 3.39 1.13 37.04
CA PRO A 107 3.62 -0.05 37.87
C PRO A 107 5.09 -0.32 38.18
N LEU A 108 5.99 -0.19 37.17
CA LEU A 108 7.43 -0.37 37.38
C LEU A 108 7.99 0.68 38.36
N GLY A 109 7.56 1.94 38.23
CA GLY A 109 7.96 3.02 39.14
C GLY A 109 7.46 2.81 40.57
N ILE A 110 6.21 2.33 40.74
CA ILE A 110 5.66 1.93 42.04
C ILE A 110 6.50 0.79 42.64
N TRP A 111 6.87 -0.20 41.83
CA TRP A 111 7.66 -1.34 42.31
C TRP A 111 9.07 -0.92 42.73
N ALA A 112 9.73 -0.05 41.96
CA ALA A 112 11.02 0.55 42.28
C ALA A 112 10.96 1.43 43.54
N ALA A 113 9.88 2.18 43.76
CA ALA A 113 9.70 2.98 44.97
C ALA A 113 9.67 2.11 46.24
N ARG A 114 9.05 0.92 46.14
CA ARG A 114 8.88 0.01 47.28
C ARG A 114 10.08 -0.90 47.55
N SER A 115 10.90 -1.19 46.55
CA SER A 115 12.07 -2.07 46.69
C SER A 115 13.36 -1.38 46.24
N ARG A 116 14.30 -1.22 47.19
CA ARG A 116 15.64 -0.67 46.90
C ARG A 116 16.39 -1.54 45.89
N THR A 117 16.23 -2.86 45.95
CA THR A 117 16.85 -3.81 45.02
C THR A 117 16.29 -3.64 43.61
N VAL A 118 14.97 -3.51 43.46
CA VAL A 118 14.33 -3.29 42.15
C VAL A 118 14.78 -1.96 41.57
N SER A 119 14.82 -0.89 42.37
CA SER A 119 15.35 0.41 41.94
C SER A 119 16.82 0.30 41.47
N ALA A 120 17.67 -0.41 42.22
CA ALA A 120 19.08 -0.58 41.86
C ALA A 120 19.29 -1.35 40.55
N VAL A 121 18.44 -2.34 40.25
CA VAL A 121 18.50 -3.12 38.99
C VAL A 121 17.88 -2.36 37.82
N LEU A 122 16.76 -1.66 38.03
CA LEU A 122 16.08 -0.93 36.95
C LEU A 122 16.88 0.29 36.48
N ARG A 123 17.58 1.02 37.37
CA ARG A 123 18.36 2.21 37.00
C ARG A 123 19.26 2.01 35.77
N PRO A 124 20.19 1.04 35.74
CA PRO A 124 21.07 0.86 34.57
C PRO A 124 20.30 0.46 33.31
N VAL A 125 19.19 -0.27 33.44
CA VAL A 125 18.32 -0.62 32.30
C VAL A 125 17.64 0.63 31.74
N LEU A 126 17.10 1.48 32.60
CA LEU A 126 16.49 2.76 32.22
C LEU A 126 17.51 3.75 31.65
N ASP A 127 18.73 3.74 32.16
CA ASP A 127 19.85 4.54 31.63
C ASP A 127 20.22 4.07 30.22
N PHE A 128 20.37 2.76 30.02
CA PHE A 128 20.59 2.18 28.69
C PHE A 128 19.45 2.52 27.72
N MET A 129 18.20 2.33 28.16
CA MET A 129 16.99 2.64 27.40
C MET A 129 16.96 4.10 26.91
N GLN A 130 17.41 5.04 27.74
CA GLN A 130 17.35 6.47 27.41
C GLN A 130 18.58 6.99 26.66
N THR A 131 19.75 6.38 26.85
CA THR A 131 21.02 6.87 26.31
C THR A 131 21.41 6.25 24.97
N MET A 132 20.91 5.05 24.66
CA MET A 132 21.14 4.44 23.35
C MET A 132 20.44 5.29 22.27
N PRO A 133 21.12 5.58 21.14
CA PRO A 133 20.54 6.37 20.08
C PRO A 133 19.24 5.75 19.54
N GLY A 134 18.23 6.60 19.28
CA GLY A 134 16.90 6.16 18.84
C GLY A 134 16.91 5.19 17.65
N MET A 135 17.73 5.48 16.63
CA MET A 135 17.86 4.65 15.42
C MET A 135 18.34 3.22 15.71
N VAL A 136 19.08 3.00 16.79
CA VAL A 136 19.55 1.65 17.16
C VAL A 136 18.40 0.76 17.60
N TYR A 137 17.34 1.33 18.19
CA TYR A 137 16.13 0.57 18.55
C TYR A 137 15.31 0.12 17.36
N LEU A 138 15.38 0.87 16.26
CA LEU A 138 14.63 0.54 15.06
C LEU A 138 15.10 -0.75 14.40
N LEU A 139 16.41 -1.02 14.45
CA LEU A 139 16.98 -2.21 13.80
C LEU A 139 16.33 -3.51 14.30
N PRO A 140 16.35 -3.85 15.61
CA PRO A 140 15.62 -5.02 16.10
C PRO A 140 14.10 -4.84 16.02
N ALA A 141 13.57 -3.62 16.15
CA ALA A 141 12.13 -3.41 16.07
C ALA A 141 11.56 -3.77 14.69
N VAL A 142 12.22 -3.37 13.61
CA VAL A 142 11.84 -3.74 12.24
C VAL A 142 11.97 -5.24 12.01
N ILE A 143 13.03 -5.84 12.54
CA ILE A 143 13.26 -7.28 12.46
C ILE A 143 12.14 -8.08 13.17
N PHE A 144 11.66 -7.63 14.32
CA PHE A 144 10.63 -8.36 15.09
C PHE A 144 9.19 -8.00 14.73
N PHE A 145 8.92 -6.74 14.38
CA PHE A 145 7.55 -6.23 14.21
C PHE A 145 7.21 -5.81 12.78
N GLY A 146 8.18 -5.88 11.88
CA GLY A 146 8.05 -5.38 10.52
C GLY A 146 8.24 -3.88 10.40
N LEU A 147 7.95 -3.36 9.21
CA LEU A 147 7.81 -1.94 8.89
C LEU A 147 6.43 -1.40 9.31
N GLY A 148 6.32 -0.07 9.29
CA GLY A 148 5.07 0.63 9.58
C GLY A 148 5.03 1.23 11.00
N ALA A 149 3.81 1.41 11.52
CA ALA A 149 3.60 2.06 12.82
C ALA A 149 4.13 1.24 14.02
N ALA A 150 4.04 -0.10 13.98
CA ALA A 150 4.43 -0.97 15.09
C ALA A 150 5.88 -0.80 15.58
N PRO A 151 6.92 -0.92 14.72
CA PRO A 151 8.30 -0.71 15.17
C PRO A 151 8.51 0.69 15.73
N GLY A 152 7.88 1.72 15.12
CA GLY A 152 7.92 3.10 15.58
C GLY A 152 7.32 3.27 16.97
N ILE A 153 6.15 2.67 17.22
CA ILE A 153 5.48 2.68 18.53
C ILE A 153 6.33 1.98 19.57
N VAL A 154 6.88 0.79 19.27
CA VAL A 154 7.71 0.03 20.20
C VAL A 154 9.00 0.77 20.55
N ALA A 155 9.71 1.31 19.56
CA ALA A 155 10.90 2.12 19.78
C ALA A 155 10.58 3.37 20.62
N THR A 156 9.43 3.99 20.36
CA THR A 156 8.93 5.13 21.14
C THR A 156 8.63 4.75 22.58
N ILE A 157 7.99 3.61 22.83
CA ILE A 157 7.72 3.10 24.18
C ILE A 157 9.04 2.90 24.94
N ILE A 158 10.03 2.23 24.34
CA ILE A 158 11.32 1.96 24.97
C ILE A 158 12.03 3.27 25.33
N PHE A 159 12.04 4.23 24.41
CA PHE A 159 12.73 5.51 24.59
C PHE A 159 12.02 6.45 25.59
N ALA A 160 10.69 6.47 25.60
CA ALA A 160 9.90 7.41 26.39
C ALA A 160 9.54 6.89 27.80
N MET A 161 9.60 5.59 28.06
CA MET A 161 9.29 4.97 29.36
C MET A 161 10.17 5.45 30.54
N PRO A 162 11.49 5.68 30.40
CA PRO A 162 12.36 5.94 31.55
C PRO A 162 11.97 7.12 32.45
N PRO A 163 11.64 8.33 31.92
CA PRO A 163 11.13 9.41 32.75
C PRO A 163 9.83 9.08 33.48
N GLY A 164 8.92 8.32 32.86
CA GLY A 164 7.68 7.88 33.49
C GLY A 164 7.93 7.01 34.73
N VAL A 165 8.85 6.04 34.62
CA VAL A 165 9.26 5.18 35.73
C VAL A 165 9.93 5.99 36.84
N ARG A 166 10.92 6.83 36.49
CA ARG A 166 11.69 7.62 37.46
C ARG A 166 10.84 8.63 38.21
N MET A 167 9.96 9.36 37.51
CA MET A 167 9.09 10.35 38.13
C MET A 167 8.04 9.70 39.02
N THR A 168 7.56 8.50 38.66
CA THR A 168 6.68 7.72 39.53
C THR A 168 7.40 7.23 40.78
N GLU A 169 8.61 6.69 40.63
CA GLU A 169 9.45 6.28 41.77
C GLU A 169 9.71 7.46 42.71
N LEU A 170 10.14 8.59 42.15
CA LEU A 170 10.46 9.81 42.89
C LEU A 170 9.22 10.35 43.63
N GLY A 171 8.09 10.45 42.92
CA GLY A 171 6.85 10.97 43.48
C GLY A 171 6.38 10.20 44.71
N ILE A 172 6.47 8.87 44.69
CA ILE A 172 6.07 8.02 45.82
C ILE A 172 7.06 8.13 46.97
N ARG A 173 8.37 8.19 46.68
CA ARG A 173 9.42 8.33 47.71
C ARG A 173 9.42 9.70 48.39
N GLN A 174 8.93 10.74 47.70
CA GLN A 174 8.85 12.11 48.22
C GLN A 174 7.60 12.38 49.07
N VAL A 175 6.65 11.44 49.15
CA VAL A 175 5.49 11.58 50.05
C VAL A 175 5.98 11.64 51.49
N ASP A 176 5.48 12.64 52.23
CA ASP A 176 5.82 12.86 53.63
C ASP A 176 5.60 11.58 54.46
N LYS A 177 6.66 11.16 55.15
CA LYS A 177 6.65 9.94 55.97
C LYS A 177 5.66 10.05 57.12
N GLU A 178 5.46 11.25 57.70
CA GLU A 178 4.51 11.46 58.79
C GLU A 178 3.07 11.16 58.35
N LEU A 179 2.71 11.51 57.10
CA LEU A 179 1.39 11.19 56.55
C LEU A 179 1.19 9.69 56.32
N VAL A 180 2.27 8.97 56.00
CA VAL A 180 2.25 7.51 55.83
C VAL A 180 2.12 6.82 57.19
N GLU A 181 2.91 7.23 58.19
CA GLU A 181 2.86 6.70 59.55
C GLU A 181 1.50 6.98 60.21
N ALA A 182 0.92 8.17 59.99
CA ALA A 182 -0.43 8.49 60.44
C ALA A 182 -1.46 7.55 59.82
N ALA A 183 -1.40 7.30 58.51
CA ALA A 183 -2.32 6.38 57.84
C ALA A 183 -2.18 4.94 58.37
N GLU A 184 -0.96 4.47 58.63
CA GLU A 184 -0.69 3.16 59.23
C GLU A 184 -1.22 3.07 60.66
N ALA A 185 -1.10 4.14 61.47
CA ALA A 185 -1.65 4.21 62.82
C ALA A 185 -3.19 4.12 62.85
N PHE A 186 -3.88 4.57 61.79
CA PHE A 186 -5.32 4.38 61.59
C PHE A 186 -5.69 2.98 61.04
N GLY A 187 -4.73 2.04 60.98
CA GLY A 187 -4.97 0.65 60.58
C GLY A 187 -5.12 0.45 59.06
N THR A 188 -4.64 1.37 58.23
CA THR A 188 -4.68 1.18 56.78
C THR A 188 -3.67 0.12 56.31
N THR A 189 -4.11 -0.77 55.42
CA THR A 189 -3.22 -1.77 54.82
C THR A 189 -2.25 -1.11 53.82
N PRO A 190 -1.05 -1.67 53.57
CA PRO A 190 -0.08 -1.09 52.63
C PRO A 190 -0.64 -0.79 51.23
N ARG A 191 -1.59 -1.61 50.77
CA ARG A 191 -2.32 -1.37 49.52
C ARG A 191 -3.19 -0.12 49.60
N ASN A 192 -3.91 0.06 50.71
CA ASN A 192 -4.76 1.24 50.93
C ASN A 192 -3.93 2.50 51.21
N THR A 193 -2.80 2.40 51.90
CA THR A 193 -1.85 3.49 52.08
C THR A 193 -1.29 3.96 50.73
N LEU A 194 -0.89 3.03 49.87
CA LEU A 194 -0.46 3.34 48.51
C LEU A 194 -1.58 4.01 47.68
N LEU A 195 -2.75 3.38 47.60
CA LEU A 195 -3.83 3.84 46.72
C LEU A 195 -4.51 5.12 47.20
N ARG A 196 -4.63 5.33 48.52
CA ARG A 196 -5.42 6.43 49.10
C ARG A 196 -4.59 7.58 49.65
N VAL A 197 -3.29 7.37 49.91
CA VAL A 197 -2.40 8.39 50.47
C VAL A 197 -1.26 8.71 49.51
N GLN A 198 -0.44 7.72 49.17
CA GLN A 198 0.78 7.98 48.38
C GLN A 198 0.49 8.37 46.92
N LEU A 199 -0.33 7.59 46.19
CA LEU A 199 -0.63 7.89 44.79
C LEU A 199 -1.31 9.25 44.59
N PRO A 200 -2.34 9.65 45.40
CA PRO A 200 -2.93 10.98 45.27
C PRO A 200 -1.95 12.13 45.53
N LEU A 201 -1.00 11.97 46.45
CA LEU A 201 0.01 12.98 46.77
C LEU A 201 1.15 13.01 45.75
N ALA A 202 1.54 11.85 45.22
CA ALA A 202 2.56 11.70 44.18
C ALA A 202 2.06 12.09 42.77
N LEU A 203 0.75 12.26 42.59
CA LEU A 203 0.13 12.41 41.28
C LEU A 203 0.70 13.58 40.47
N SER A 204 1.08 14.69 41.09
CA SER A 204 1.70 15.81 40.37
C SER A 204 3.02 15.41 39.71
N THR A 205 3.84 14.62 40.41
CA THR A 205 5.13 14.15 39.92
C THR A 205 4.93 13.04 38.88
N ILE A 206 3.98 12.13 39.10
CA ILE A 206 3.59 11.11 38.11
C ILE A 206 3.10 11.77 36.82
N MET A 207 2.23 12.77 36.90
CA MET A 207 1.72 13.51 35.74
C MET A 207 2.80 14.30 35.02
N ALA A 208 3.81 14.81 35.72
CA ALA A 208 4.99 15.39 35.09
C ALA A 208 5.78 14.32 34.31
N GLY A 209 5.91 13.11 34.86
CA GLY A 209 6.46 11.95 34.15
C GLY A 209 5.66 11.58 32.90
N VAL A 210 4.33 11.51 33.00
CA VAL A 210 3.42 11.29 31.86
C VAL A 210 3.63 12.36 30.77
N ASN A 211 3.75 13.63 31.14
CA ASN A 211 4.03 14.69 30.17
C ASN A 211 5.37 14.47 29.47
N GLN A 212 6.42 14.02 30.19
CA GLN A 212 7.71 13.70 29.58
C GLN A 212 7.64 12.50 28.64
N VAL A 213 6.85 11.48 28.98
CA VAL A 213 6.59 10.33 28.07
C VAL A 213 5.98 10.83 26.76
N ILE A 214 4.98 11.70 26.83
CA ILE A 214 4.32 12.29 25.63
C ILE A 214 5.31 13.11 24.81
N MET A 215 6.08 13.98 25.45
CA MET A 215 7.02 14.88 24.75
C MET A 215 8.15 14.12 24.06
N LEU A 216 8.72 13.12 24.74
CA LEU A 216 9.72 12.25 24.12
C LEU A 216 9.08 11.38 23.03
N GLY A 217 7.81 11.00 23.21
CA GLY A 217 7.03 10.30 22.21
C GLY A 217 6.97 11.06 20.89
N LEU A 218 6.56 12.33 20.94
CA LEU A 218 6.52 13.24 19.79
C LEU A 218 7.90 13.46 19.16
N SER A 219 8.96 13.52 19.98
CA SER A 219 10.33 13.68 19.50
C SER A 219 10.81 12.48 18.67
N MET A 220 10.25 11.29 18.94
CA MET A 220 10.60 10.04 18.27
C MET A 220 9.82 9.81 16.96
N VAL A 221 8.81 10.63 16.66
CA VAL A 221 7.92 10.46 15.50
C VAL A 221 8.67 10.50 14.17
N VAL A 222 9.66 11.39 14.02
CA VAL A 222 10.48 11.46 12.79
C VAL A 222 11.26 10.16 12.57
N ILE A 223 11.81 9.60 13.65
CA ILE A 223 12.54 8.33 13.59
C ILE A 223 11.58 7.17 13.25
N ALA A 224 10.36 7.17 13.79
CA ALA A 224 9.32 6.23 13.39
C ALA A 224 8.97 6.35 11.88
N GLY A 225 8.92 7.57 11.35
CA GLY A 225 8.69 7.84 9.93
C GLY A 225 9.72 7.18 9.01
N MET A 226 11.00 7.12 9.44
CA MET A 226 12.09 6.51 8.68
C MET A 226 11.93 4.99 8.46
N VAL A 227 11.07 4.32 9.24
CA VAL A 227 10.77 2.87 9.10
C VAL A 227 9.36 2.60 8.60
N GLY A 228 8.75 3.60 7.96
CA GLY A 228 7.44 3.47 7.32
C GLY A 228 6.25 3.79 8.21
N ALA A 229 6.43 4.34 9.41
CA ALA A 229 5.28 4.84 10.16
C ALA A 229 4.68 6.04 9.44
N ALA A 230 3.38 5.98 9.12
CA ALA A 230 2.67 7.09 8.51
C ALA A 230 2.58 8.31 9.44
N GLY A 231 2.41 9.49 8.85
CA GLY A 231 2.17 10.74 9.56
C GLY A 231 3.27 11.78 9.37
N LEU A 232 3.17 12.90 10.09
CA LEU A 232 4.09 14.03 10.03
C LEU A 232 5.57 13.65 10.19
N GLY A 233 5.87 12.53 10.86
CA GLY A 233 7.22 12.00 10.96
C GLY A 233 7.81 11.60 9.61
N SER A 234 7.03 10.91 8.78
CA SER A 234 7.43 10.58 7.41
C SER A 234 7.50 11.84 6.56
N SER A 235 6.55 12.78 6.67
CA SER A 235 6.58 14.03 5.89
C SER A 235 7.77 14.93 6.24
N VAL A 236 8.20 14.97 7.52
CA VAL A 236 9.46 15.64 7.91
C VAL A 236 10.67 14.91 7.33
N TYR A 237 10.71 13.58 7.42
CA TYR A 237 11.83 12.79 6.90
C TYR A 237 11.95 12.92 5.38
N GLU A 238 10.83 12.89 4.66
CA GLU A 238 10.70 13.18 3.25
C GLU A 238 11.20 14.59 2.92
N GLY A 239 10.74 15.59 3.66
CA GLY A 239 11.18 16.98 3.49
C GLY A 239 12.68 17.19 3.70
N ILE A 240 13.30 16.45 4.63
CA ILE A 240 14.75 16.44 4.83
C ILE A 240 15.45 15.73 3.67
N SER A 241 14.94 14.55 3.29
CA SER A 241 15.56 13.68 2.28
C SER A 241 15.56 14.34 0.91
N GLN A 242 14.45 14.97 0.52
CA GLN A 242 14.25 15.62 -0.78
C GLN A 242 14.63 17.12 -0.79
N LEU A 243 15.23 17.64 0.30
CA LEU A 243 15.44 19.07 0.53
C LEU A 243 14.18 19.93 0.32
N ASN A 244 12.99 19.39 0.58
CA ASN A 244 11.75 20.14 0.60
C ASN A 244 11.62 20.89 1.92
N ILE A 245 12.26 22.07 2.00
CA ILE A 245 12.23 22.92 3.19
C ILE A 245 10.80 23.33 3.54
N GLY A 246 9.93 23.53 2.54
CA GLY A 246 8.51 23.84 2.73
C GLY A 246 7.80 22.75 3.51
N LEU A 247 7.70 21.55 2.92
CA LEU A 247 7.06 20.39 3.55
C LEU A 247 7.68 20.06 4.91
N GLY A 248 9.02 20.03 5.01
CA GLY A 248 9.70 19.74 6.27
C GLY A 248 9.38 20.75 7.38
N PHE A 249 9.23 22.04 7.03
CA PHE A 249 8.86 23.07 7.99
C PHE A 249 7.37 23.04 8.34
N GLU A 250 6.48 22.84 7.36
CA GLU A 250 5.03 22.70 7.58
C GLU A 250 4.69 21.49 8.45
N ALA A 251 5.30 20.34 8.17
CA ALA A 251 5.17 19.15 8.98
C ALA A 251 5.78 19.34 10.38
N GLY A 252 6.94 19.99 10.48
CA GLY A 252 7.56 20.34 11.76
C GLY A 252 6.69 21.27 12.63
N VAL A 253 6.10 22.31 12.04
CA VAL A 253 5.15 23.21 12.72
C VAL A 253 3.90 22.44 13.16
N SER A 254 3.40 21.52 12.33
CA SER A 254 2.27 20.65 12.66
C SER A 254 2.58 19.76 13.87
N ILE A 255 3.78 19.16 13.94
CA ILE A 255 4.22 18.40 15.12
C ILE A 255 4.26 19.29 16.36
N VAL A 256 4.75 20.54 16.24
CA VAL A 256 4.78 21.50 17.35
C VAL A 256 3.36 21.86 17.81
N ILE A 257 2.40 22.03 16.90
CA ILE A 257 1.00 22.28 17.24
C ILE A 257 0.42 21.11 18.03
N LEU A 258 0.63 19.87 17.57
CA LEU A 258 0.23 18.66 18.30
C LEU A 258 0.89 18.59 19.69
N ALA A 259 2.18 18.90 19.77
CA ALA A 259 2.94 18.90 21.02
C ALA A 259 2.39 19.92 22.02
N ILE A 260 2.15 21.15 21.58
CA ILE A 260 1.56 22.20 22.40
C ILE A 260 0.15 21.78 22.83
N TYR A 261 -0.66 21.22 21.93
CA TYR A 261 -2.00 20.76 22.26
C TYR A 261 -1.96 19.69 23.37
N LEU A 262 -1.18 18.63 23.17
CA LEU A 262 -1.03 17.53 24.13
C LEU A 262 -0.43 17.98 25.47
N ASP A 263 0.55 18.88 25.48
CA ASP A 263 1.09 19.50 26.70
C ASP A 263 -0.02 20.17 27.51
N ARG A 264 -0.81 21.00 26.81
CA ARG A 264 -1.82 21.86 27.44
C ARG A 264 -2.93 21.00 28.03
N LEU A 265 -3.37 19.96 27.31
CA LEU A 265 -4.34 18.98 27.80
C LEU A 265 -3.83 18.24 29.03
N THR A 266 -2.65 17.63 28.94
CA THR A 266 -2.07 16.78 29.99
C THR A 266 -1.81 17.57 31.27
N SER A 267 -1.18 18.73 31.14
CA SER A 267 -0.92 19.61 32.27
C SER A 267 -2.21 20.22 32.85
N GLY A 268 -3.26 20.40 32.03
CA GLY A 268 -4.58 20.84 32.50
C GLY A 268 -5.28 19.78 33.36
N LEU A 269 -5.20 18.52 32.94
CA LEU A 269 -5.70 17.38 33.71
C LEU A 269 -4.94 17.22 35.03
N GLY A 270 -3.60 17.33 35.02
CA GLY A 270 -2.79 17.24 36.24
C GLY A 270 -3.17 18.26 37.33
N GLN A 271 -3.53 19.48 36.93
CA GLN A 271 -3.99 20.51 37.87
C GLN A 271 -5.39 20.24 38.44
N GLN A 272 -6.26 19.56 37.68
CA GLN A 272 -7.62 19.24 38.14
C GLN A 272 -7.69 17.99 39.00
N VAL A 273 -6.85 16.99 38.73
CA VAL A 273 -6.88 15.72 39.46
C VAL A 273 -6.08 15.80 40.77
N SER A 274 -4.97 16.57 40.83
CA SER A 274 -4.17 16.68 42.06
C SER A 274 -4.88 17.49 43.18
N PRO A 275 -4.84 17.05 44.46
CA PRO A 275 -5.45 17.77 45.57
C PRO A 275 -4.89 19.21 45.74
N VAL A 276 -3.60 19.38 45.47
CA VAL A 276 -2.90 20.67 45.51
C VAL A 276 -3.33 21.57 44.35
N GLY A 277 -3.46 21.01 43.14
CA GLY A 277 -3.94 21.74 41.96
C GLY A 277 -5.39 22.20 42.10
N ARG A 278 -6.29 21.37 42.67
CA ARG A 278 -7.68 21.79 42.97
C ARG A 278 -7.75 22.99 43.90
N ARG A 279 -6.89 23.03 44.92
CA ARG A 279 -6.80 24.19 45.85
C ARG A 279 -6.29 25.44 45.12
N ALA A 280 -5.31 25.30 44.23
CA ALA A 280 -4.81 26.40 43.41
C ALA A 280 -5.88 26.96 42.45
N ILE A 281 -6.63 26.08 41.76
CA ILE A 281 -7.75 26.46 40.89
C ILE A 281 -8.87 27.14 41.69
N ALA A 282 -9.20 26.62 42.87
CA ALA A 282 -10.22 27.22 43.74
C ALA A 282 -9.83 28.66 44.16
N LYS A 283 -8.55 28.87 44.52
CA LYS A 283 -8.01 30.19 44.89
C LYS A 283 -7.98 31.17 43.70
N ALA A 284 -7.66 30.68 42.50
CA ALA A 284 -7.72 31.47 41.27
C ALA A 284 -9.17 31.85 40.88
N ARG A 285 -10.14 30.94 41.08
CA ARG A 285 -11.56 31.20 40.84
C ARG A 285 -12.14 32.27 41.77
N THR A 286 -11.74 32.27 43.04
CA THR A 286 -12.14 33.33 43.99
C THR A 286 -11.58 34.70 43.64
N ALA A 287 -10.44 34.77 42.95
CA ALA A 287 -9.86 36.03 42.47
C ALA A 287 -10.52 36.55 41.16
N ALA A 288 -11.12 35.67 40.35
CA ALA A 288 -11.73 36.00 39.06
C ALA A 288 -13.26 36.25 39.13
N ALA A 289 -13.83 36.39 40.34
CA ALA A 289 -15.26 36.42 40.61
C ALA A 289 -16.01 37.72 40.19
N GLY A 290 -15.69 38.30 39.03
CA GLY A 290 -16.36 39.47 38.45
C GLY A 290 -16.94 39.31 37.05
N GLY A 291 -16.85 38.12 36.42
CA GLY A 291 -17.26 37.89 35.02
C GLY A 291 -18.56 37.09 34.81
N LYS A 292 -19.25 37.31 33.67
CA LYS A 292 -20.54 36.70 33.28
C LYS A 292 -20.57 35.16 33.45
N LYS A 293 -21.57 34.64 34.17
CA LYS A 293 -21.78 33.22 34.57
C LYS A 293 -21.77 32.16 33.45
N ILE A 294 -22.08 32.54 32.21
CA ILE A 294 -22.14 31.60 31.06
C ILE A 294 -20.73 31.17 30.58
N TRP A 295 -19.71 31.98 30.81
CA TRP A 295 -18.31 31.67 30.43
C TRP A 295 -17.51 30.93 31.52
N SER A 296 -18.10 30.75 32.70
CA SER A 296 -17.44 30.12 33.86
C SER A 296 -17.98 28.73 34.20
N TYR A 297 -18.99 28.24 33.46
CA TYR A 297 -19.54 26.90 33.65
C TYR A 297 -18.59 25.85 33.05
N ARG A 298 -18.01 25.00 33.91
CA ARG A 298 -17.25 23.80 33.52
C ARG A 298 -17.98 22.58 34.08
N PRO A 299 -18.62 21.72 33.26
CA PRO A 299 -19.24 20.49 33.75
C PRO A 299 -18.19 19.56 34.40
N GLN A 300 -18.63 18.63 35.26
CA GLN A 300 -17.72 17.64 35.85
C GLN A 300 -16.99 16.86 34.74
N THR A 301 -15.67 16.72 34.85
CA THR A 301 -14.78 16.16 33.83
C THR A 301 -15.23 14.79 33.29
N ALA A 302 -15.83 13.96 34.14
CA ALA A 302 -16.39 12.66 33.74
C ALA A 302 -17.57 12.77 32.75
N VAL A 303 -18.44 13.77 32.91
CA VAL A 303 -19.62 13.97 32.04
C VAL A 303 -19.21 14.57 30.69
N ALA A 304 -18.17 15.40 30.68
CA ALA A 304 -17.62 16.02 29.47
C ALA A 304 -16.84 15.03 28.58
N MET A 305 -16.03 14.15 29.17
CA MET A 305 -15.33 13.11 28.41
C MET A 305 -16.30 12.11 27.79
N VAL A 306 -17.35 11.71 28.51
CA VAL A 306 -18.41 10.86 27.97
C VAL A 306 -19.17 11.56 26.84
N GLY A 307 -19.47 12.85 26.96
CA GLY A 307 -20.14 13.62 25.90
C GLY A 307 -19.34 13.72 24.60
N VAL A 308 -18.01 13.90 24.68
CA VAL A 308 -17.12 13.95 23.51
C VAL A 308 -16.96 12.58 22.87
N VAL A 309 -16.78 11.52 23.67
CA VAL A 309 -16.70 10.14 23.17
C VAL A 309 -18.03 9.72 22.52
N VAL A 310 -19.16 10.11 23.10
CA VAL A 310 -20.49 9.85 22.52
C VAL A 310 -20.69 10.65 21.23
N LEU A 311 -20.25 11.91 21.14
CA LEU A 311 -20.31 12.69 19.90
C LEU A 311 -19.40 12.11 18.80
N ALA A 312 -18.20 11.65 19.15
CA ALA A 312 -17.28 10.98 18.23
C ALA A 312 -17.81 9.61 17.76
N LEU A 313 -18.45 8.84 18.65
CA LEU A 313 -19.10 7.57 18.31
C LEU A 313 -20.36 7.76 17.45
N ILE A 314 -21.14 8.82 17.68
CA ILE A 314 -22.33 9.15 16.88
C ILE A 314 -21.92 9.65 15.49
N ALA A 315 -20.83 10.42 15.37
CA ALA A 315 -20.28 10.84 14.09
C ALA A 315 -19.63 9.68 13.31
N GLY A 316 -18.83 8.83 13.98
CA GLY A 316 -18.22 7.64 13.37
C GLY A 316 -19.24 6.56 13.00
N GLY A 317 -20.33 6.41 13.77
CA GLY A 317 -21.43 5.50 13.47
C GLY A 317 -22.30 5.93 12.28
N MET A 318 -22.34 7.22 11.93
CA MET A 318 -23.03 7.70 10.72
C MET A 318 -22.19 7.53 9.44
N GLY A 319 -20.86 7.50 9.54
CA GLY A 319 -19.97 7.17 8.41
C GLY A 319 -19.97 5.68 8.06
N ALA A 320 -20.06 4.80 9.07
CA ALA A 320 -20.08 3.34 8.89
C ALA A 320 -21.39 2.78 8.31
N LEU A 321 -22.45 3.59 8.20
CA LEU A 321 -23.74 3.23 7.61
C LEU A 321 -23.96 3.86 6.22
N GLY A 322 -22.94 4.53 5.69
CA GLY A 322 -22.97 5.30 4.44
C GLY A 322 -21.94 4.86 3.42
N SER A 323 -21.58 3.58 3.34
CA SER A 323 -20.93 3.02 2.17
C SER A 323 -21.99 2.41 1.27
N SER A 324 -22.48 3.21 0.33
CA SER A 324 -23.11 2.67 -0.87
C SER A 324 -22.01 1.98 -1.67
N ASP A 325 -21.95 0.65 -1.56
CA ASP A 325 -21.23 -0.19 -2.52
C ASP A 325 -21.88 0.04 -3.89
N ASN A 326 -21.31 0.96 -4.65
CA ASN A 326 -21.49 0.95 -6.09
C ASN A 326 -20.72 -0.28 -6.58
N GLU A 327 -21.44 -1.37 -6.82
CA GLU A 327 -20.97 -2.46 -7.67
C GLU A 327 -20.51 -1.84 -8.99
N ALA A 328 -19.19 -1.69 -9.13
CA ALA A 328 -18.57 -1.18 -10.32
C ALA A 328 -18.88 -2.14 -11.47
N GLN A 329 -19.52 -1.58 -12.49
CA GLN A 329 -19.64 -2.18 -13.81
C GLN A 329 -18.26 -2.69 -14.24
N ALA A 330 -18.18 -3.94 -14.71
CA ALA A 330 -16.93 -4.57 -15.11
C ALA A 330 -16.26 -3.79 -16.25
N ASP A 331 -15.36 -2.90 -15.89
CA ASP A 331 -14.45 -2.20 -16.81
C ASP A 331 -13.29 -3.15 -17.12
N SER A 332 -13.10 -3.48 -18.40
CA SER A 332 -11.99 -4.31 -18.88
C SER A 332 -10.60 -3.72 -18.58
N GLY A 333 -10.52 -2.44 -18.20
CA GLY A 333 -9.30 -1.80 -17.72
C GLY A 333 -8.99 -2.01 -16.23
N ASN A 334 -9.98 -2.42 -15.42
CA ASN A 334 -9.85 -2.58 -13.97
C ASN A 334 -9.42 -4.00 -13.59
N VAL A 335 -8.14 -4.28 -13.79
CA VAL A 335 -7.50 -5.55 -13.44
C VAL A 335 -7.28 -5.68 -11.92
N GLY A 336 -7.06 -4.56 -11.24
CA GLY A 336 -6.73 -4.54 -9.82
C GLY A 336 -7.89 -4.82 -8.89
N GLN A 337 -9.13 -4.55 -9.28
CA GLN A 337 -10.34 -4.78 -8.47
C GLN A 337 -10.24 -4.22 -7.04
N GLY A 338 -9.51 -3.10 -6.87
CA GLY A 338 -9.26 -2.47 -5.58
C GLY A 338 -8.29 -3.21 -4.66
N ARG A 339 -7.58 -4.25 -5.15
CA ARG A 339 -6.50 -4.92 -4.42
C ARG A 339 -5.37 -3.94 -4.13
N GLU A 340 -4.77 -4.10 -2.96
CA GLU A 340 -3.69 -3.23 -2.49
C GLU A 340 -2.33 -3.74 -2.98
N ILE A 341 -1.46 -2.80 -3.37
CA ILE A 341 -0.05 -3.03 -3.69
C ILE A 341 0.79 -1.99 -2.94
N ASN A 342 1.78 -2.45 -2.17
CA ASN A 342 2.71 -1.62 -1.42
C ASN A 342 4.05 -1.49 -2.17
N ILE A 343 4.37 -0.29 -2.64
CA ILE A 343 5.63 0.01 -3.33
C ILE A 343 6.54 0.76 -2.38
N GLY A 344 7.77 0.28 -2.19
CA GLY A 344 8.79 0.98 -1.43
C GLY A 344 9.81 1.62 -2.36
N TYR A 345 10.37 2.77 -1.98
CA TYR A 345 11.39 3.43 -2.78
C TYR A 345 12.46 4.13 -1.94
N ILE A 346 13.68 4.19 -2.47
CA ILE A 346 14.76 5.05 -1.97
C ILE A 346 14.55 6.43 -2.62
N PRO A 347 14.73 7.56 -1.91
CA PRO A 347 14.46 8.89 -2.44
C PRO A 347 15.54 9.39 -3.42
N TRP A 348 15.94 8.55 -4.36
CA TRP A 348 16.74 8.91 -5.53
C TRP A 348 15.81 9.31 -6.67
N ASP A 349 16.30 10.14 -7.59
CA ASP A 349 15.48 10.77 -8.62
C ASP A 349 14.79 9.73 -9.50
N GLU A 350 15.54 8.71 -9.93
CA GLU A 350 15.07 7.58 -10.71
C GLU A 350 14.10 6.67 -9.92
N GLY A 351 14.35 6.48 -8.62
CA GLY A 351 13.50 5.70 -7.72
C GLY A 351 12.15 6.36 -7.50
N ILE A 352 12.13 7.68 -7.30
CA ILE A 352 10.90 8.49 -7.22
C ILE A 352 10.17 8.43 -8.57
N ALA A 353 10.87 8.71 -9.67
CA ALA A 353 10.27 8.73 -11.01
C ALA A 353 9.60 7.40 -11.37
N SER A 354 10.33 6.30 -11.24
CA SER A 354 9.82 4.95 -11.54
C SER A 354 8.69 4.53 -10.60
N THR A 355 8.79 4.84 -9.30
CA THR A 355 7.76 4.47 -8.31
C THR A 355 6.44 5.21 -8.56
N TYR A 356 6.47 6.53 -8.73
CA TYR A 356 5.26 7.31 -8.97
C TYR A 356 4.65 7.01 -10.36
N LEU A 357 5.49 6.67 -11.35
CA LEU A 357 5.03 6.14 -12.64
C LEU A 357 4.25 4.83 -12.47
N TRP A 358 4.81 3.85 -11.76
CA TRP A 358 4.13 2.59 -11.49
C TRP A 358 2.88 2.76 -10.65
N LYS A 359 2.91 3.65 -9.65
CA LYS A 359 1.73 4.01 -8.88
C LYS A 359 0.60 4.52 -9.76
N GLU A 360 0.88 5.49 -10.63
CA GLU A 360 -0.14 6.03 -11.55
C GLU A 360 -0.69 4.95 -12.50
N MET A 361 0.19 4.14 -13.09
CA MET A 361 -0.24 3.08 -14.01
C MET A 361 -1.09 2.01 -13.32
N LEU A 362 -0.70 1.58 -12.12
CA LEU A 362 -1.45 0.58 -11.36
C LEU A 362 -2.79 1.12 -10.84
N GLU A 363 -2.85 2.38 -10.39
CA GLU A 363 -4.10 3.03 -10.01
C GLU A 363 -5.05 3.15 -11.21
N GLN A 364 -4.54 3.49 -12.40
CA GLN A 364 -5.31 3.48 -13.64
C GLN A 364 -5.77 2.07 -14.05
N ARG A 365 -5.07 1.01 -13.63
CA ARG A 365 -5.50 -0.39 -13.77
C ARG A 365 -6.35 -0.88 -12.59
N GLY A 366 -6.78 0.01 -11.69
CA GLY A 366 -7.75 -0.27 -10.63
C GLY A 366 -7.18 -0.91 -9.36
N PHE A 367 -5.87 -0.83 -9.16
CA PHE A 367 -5.25 -1.17 -7.86
C PHE A 367 -5.33 0.01 -6.90
N LYS A 368 -5.27 -0.28 -5.59
CA LYS A 368 -4.97 0.72 -4.56
C LYS A 368 -3.48 0.66 -4.27
N VAL A 369 -2.75 1.73 -4.54
CA VAL A 369 -1.29 1.71 -4.39
C VAL A 369 -0.86 2.55 -3.19
N ASN A 370 -0.08 1.93 -2.31
CA ASN A 370 0.58 2.62 -1.22
C ASN A 370 2.07 2.72 -1.55
N ALA A 371 2.53 3.91 -1.96
CA ALA A 371 3.94 4.18 -2.25
C ALA A 371 4.57 4.91 -1.07
N GLN A 372 5.67 4.38 -0.53
CA GLN A 372 6.29 4.95 0.67
C GLN A 372 7.82 4.96 0.59
N GLN A 373 8.40 6.05 1.08
CA GLN A 373 9.84 6.25 1.13
C GLN A 373 10.48 5.44 2.27
N TYR A 374 11.60 4.79 2.00
CA TYR A 374 12.40 4.04 2.97
C TYR A 374 13.90 4.26 2.78
N GLU A 375 14.67 4.06 3.86
CA GLU A 375 16.11 3.80 3.73
C GLU A 375 16.35 2.40 3.13
N ALA A 376 17.43 2.24 2.34
CA ALA A 376 17.74 0.99 1.64
C ALA A 376 17.67 -0.26 2.55
N GLY A 377 18.29 -0.22 3.73
CA GLY A 377 18.27 -1.36 4.66
C GLY A 377 16.87 -1.74 5.16
N ALA A 378 16.00 -0.75 5.38
CA ALA A 378 14.61 -0.98 5.78
C ALA A 378 13.79 -1.54 4.62
N LEU A 379 13.97 -0.99 3.41
CA LEU A 379 13.29 -1.43 2.19
C LEU A 379 13.53 -2.92 1.88
N TYR A 380 14.80 -3.35 1.84
CA TYR A 380 15.14 -4.76 1.60
C TYR A 380 14.62 -5.69 2.69
N THR A 381 14.63 -5.23 3.95
CA THR A 381 14.10 -6.02 5.07
C THR A 381 12.58 -6.17 4.95
N GLY A 382 11.86 -5.09 4.58
CA GLY A 382 10.43 -5.09 4.33
C GLY A 382 10.01 -6.04 3.20
N MET A 383 10.72 -5.99 2.07
CA MET A 383 10.47 -6.92 0.96
C MET A 383 10.76 -8.38 1.35
N ALA A 384 11.85 -8.62 2.09
CA ALA A 384 12.21 -9.97 2.53
C ALA A 384 11.21 -10.57 3.54
N ASN A 385 10.51 -9.71 4.29
CA ASN A 385 9.44 -10.07 5.21
C ASN A 385 8.05 -10.12 4.53
N GLY A 386 7.94 -9.68 3.28
CA GLY A 386 6.70 -9.68 2.49
C GLY A 386 5.77 -8.49 2.76
N GLU A 387 6.26 -7.42 3.38
CA GLU A 387 5.49 -6.22 3.74
C GLU A 387 5.48 -5.16 2.63
N ILE A 388 6.54 -5.16 1.83
CA ILE A 388 6.66 -4.36 0.61
C ILE A 388 6.58 -5.33 -0.55
N ASP A 389 5.69 -5.04 -1.51
CA ASP A 389 5.44 -5.91 -2.64
C ASP A 389 6.60 -5.86 -3.64
N PHE A 390 7.02 -4.65 -4.04
CA PHE A 390 8.19 -4.45 -4.90
C PHE A 390 8.80 -3.05 -4.76
N GLU A 391 10.01 -2.92 -5.29
CA GLU A 391 10.72 -1.66 -5.54
C GLU A 391 11.38 -1.72 -6.92
N THR A 392 11.60 -0.56 -7.53
CA THR A 392 12.10 -0.43 -8.90
C THR A 392 13.51 0.13 -8.97
N ASP A 393 14.22 0.30 -7.86
CA ASP A 393 15.49 1.04 -7.81
C ASP A 393 16.62 0.21 -7.19
N SER A 394 16.68 -1.08 -7.57
CA SER A 394 17.75 -1.97 -7.12
C SER A 394 18.94 -1.96 -8.07
N TRP A 395 19.98 -1.25 -7.68
CA TRP A 395 21.24 -1.21 -8.41
C TRP A 395 22.08 -2.48 -8.17
N LEU A 396 22.13 -3.36 -9.18
CA LEU A 396 22.80 -4.67 -9.14
C LEU A 396 23.79 -4.84 -10.31
N PRO A 397 24.88 -5.62 -10.13
CA PRO A 397 25.20 -6.44 -8.97
C PRO A 397 26.01 -5.73 -7.87
N THR A 398 26.44 -4.49 -8.05
CA THR A 398 27.53 -3.90 -7.26
C THR A 398 27.05 -3.01 -6.12
N THR A 399 26.18 -2.05 -6.38
CA THR A 399 25.75 -1.05 -5.39
C THR A 399 25.03 -1.75 -4.23
N HIS A 400 24.00 -2.54 -4.52
CA HIS A 400 23.24 -3.25 -3.48
C HIS A 400 23.72 -4.68 -3.21
N GLU A 401 24.99 -5.01 -3.52
CA GLU A 401 25.55 -6.36 -3.35
C GLU A 401 25.39 -6.91 -1.93
N SER A 402 25.61 -6.07 -0.91
CA SER A 402 25.53 -6.48 0.50
C SER A 402 24.12 -6.87 0.91
N TYR A 403 23.11 -6.16 0.40
CA TYR A 403 21.70 -6.47 0.62
C TYR A 403 21.27 -7.68 -0.20
N TRP A 404 21.69 -7.78 -1.46
CA TRP A 404 21.40 -8.93 -2.33
C TRP A 404 21.96 -10.23 -1.76
N LYS A 405 23.22 -10.24 -1.29
CA LYS A 405 23.83 -11.39 -0.60
C LYS A 405 23.05 -11.82 0.65
N LYS A 406 22.44 -10.87 1.36
CA LYS A 406 21.72 -11.14 2.60
C LYS A 406 20.28 -11.60 2.37
N TYR A 407 19.59 -11.02 1.39
CA TYR A 407 18.14 -11.16 1.23
C TYR A 407 17.71 -11.79 -0.11
N GLY A 408 18.60 -11.91 -1.10
CA GLY A 408 18.24 -12.33 -2.48
C GLY A 408 17.49 -13.67 -2.56
N ASP A 409 17.80 -14.64 -1.69
CA ASP A 409 17.08 -15.92 -1.63
C ASP A 409 15.57 -15.74 -1.31
N LYS A 410 15.24 -14.69 -0.55
CA LYS A 410 13.88 -14.32 -0.12
C LYS A 410 13.19 -13.34 -1.07
N LEU A 411 13.85 -12.93 -2.16
CA LEU A 411 13.32 -11.97 -3.13
C LEU A 411 13.12 -12.64 -4.51
N GLU A 412 12.39 -11.94 -5.37
CA GLU A 412 12.26 -12.21 -6.80
C GLU A 412 12.88 -11.04 -7.56
N ASP A 413 13.86 -11.32 -8.41
CA ASP A 413 14.38 -10.36 -9.37
C ASP A 413 13.52 -10.38 -10.64
N MET A 414 12.90 -9.26 -10.95
CA MET A 414 12.09 -9.08 -12.16
C MET A 414 12.93 -8.69 -13.38
N GLY A 415 14.24 -8.55 -13.20
CA GLY A 415 15.18 -8.14 -14.22
C GLY A 415 15.43 -6.63 -14.21
N SER A 416 16.49 -6.28 -14.92
CA SER A 416 16.87 -4.92 -15.24
C SER A 416 15.78 -4.24 -16.08
N TRP A 417 15.40 -3.01 -15.77
CA TRP A 417 14.56 -2.17 -16.65
C TRP A 417 15.35 -1.01 -17.27
N TYR A 418 16.52 -0.70 -16.72
CA TYR A 418 17.43 0.33 -17.22
C TYR A 418 18.90 -0.08 -17.01
N GLY A 419 19.74 0.24 -17.99
CA GLY A 419 21.18 0.02 -17.92
C GLY A 419 21.84 0.11 -19.29
N PRO A 420 23.18 0.17 -19.36
CA PRO A 420 24.12 0.17 -18.22
C PRO A 420 24.18 1.52 -17.49
N THR A 421 24.39 1.47 -16.19
CA THR A 421 24.64 2.65 -15.33
C THR A 421 26.13 2.85 -15.06
N SER A 422 26.51 3.99 -14.51
CA SER A 422 27.86 4.22 -14.00
C SER A 422 27.84 4.97 -12.68
N ARG A 423 28.89 4.76 -11.87
CA ARG A 423 29.12 5.46 -10.60
C ARG A 423 30.42 6.22 -10.71
N GLU A 424 30.42 7.45 -10.24
CA GLU A 424 31.52 8.36 -10.46
C GLU A 424 31.82 9.21 -9.23
N ILE A 425 33.08 9.57 -9.07
CA ILE A 425 33.36 10.89 -8.50
C ILE A 425 33.24 11.90 -9.64
N ALA A 426 32.46 12.94 -9.43
CA ALA A 426 32.31 14.04 -10.37
C ALA A 426 32.94 15.32 -9.81
N VAL A 427 33.55 16.09 -10.70
CA VAL A 427 34.06 17.45 -10.42
C VAL A 427 33.52 18.41 -11.47
N PRO A 428 33.28 19.70 -11.17
CA PRO A 428 32.91 20.65 -12.21
C PRO A 428 34.00 20.78 -13.29
N SER A 429 33.62 20.80 -14.57
CA SER A 429 34.56 20.82 -15.72
C SER A 429 35.47 22.05 -15.79
N TYR A 430 35.18 23.08 -15.00
CA TYR A 430 36.06 24.24 -14.82
C TYR A 430 37.28 23.94 -13.92
N VAL A 431 37.27 22.84 -13.15
CA VAL A 431 38.41 22.39 -12.33
C VAL A 431 39.39 21.65 -13.23
N LYS A 432 40.34 22.38 -13.81
CA LYS A 432 41.32 21.81 -14.74
C LYS A 432 42.34 20.89 -14.04
N GLY A 433 42.76 19.86 -14.76
CA GLY A 433 43.80 18.91 -14.35
C GLY A 433 43.29 17.72 -13.53
N ILE A 434 41.97 17.54 -13.40
CA ILE A 434 41.36 16.42 -12.68
C ILE A 434 40.38 15.72 -13.64
N GLU A 435 40.81 14.64 -14.29
CA GLU A 435 40.00 13.88 -15.26
C GLU A 435 39.87 12.38 -14.90
N SER A 436 40.61 11.93 -13.90
CA SER A 436 40.62 10.56 -13.41
C SER A 436 40.70 10.50 -11.89
N MET A 437 40.36 9.34 -11.32
CA MET A 437 40.53 9.07 -9.89
C MET A 437 42.00 9.18 -9.44
N GLU A 438 42.97 8.95 -10.34
CA GLU A 438 44.40 9.09 -10.04
C GLU A 438 44.81 10.56 -9.85
N ASP A 439 44.16 11.48 -10.56
CA ASP A 439 44.47 12.92 -10.52
C ASP A 439 44.05 13.58 -9.20
N LEU A 440 43.19 12.94 -8.40
CA LEU A 440 42.85 13.43 -7.06
C LEU A 440 44.02 13.35 -6.08
N LYS A 441 45.00 12.48 -6.35
CA LYS A 441 46.09 12.23 -5.43
C LYS A 441 47.01 13.46 -5.32
N GLY A 442 47.23 13.93 -4.10
CA GLY A 442 48.01 15.14 -3.82
C GLY A 442 47.23 16.45 -3.98
N GLU A 443 45.96 16.39 -4.38
CA GLU A 443 45.11 17.56 -4.62
C GLU A 443 44.10 17.81 -3.48
N ALA A 444 44.25 17.12 -2.34
CA ALA A 444 43.31 17.19 -1.22
C ALA A 444 43.03 18.63 -0.74
N ASP A 445 44.05 19.49 -0.69
CA ASP A 445 43.89 20.90 -0.28
C ASP A 445 42.94 21.67 -1.20
N LYS A 446 42.95 21.38 -2.51
CA LYS A 446 42.04 21.99 -3.51
C LYS A 446 40.58 21.70 -3.18
N PHE A 447 40.31 20.49 -2.66
CA PHE A 447 38.97 20.01 -2.30
C PHE A 447 38.71 20.04 -0.79
N LYS A 448 39.52 20.79 -0.03
CA LYS A 448 39.39 20.93 1.44
C LYS A 448 39.46 19.59 2.19
N GLY A 449 40.18 18.60 1.64
CA GLY A 449 40.36 17.25 2.17
C GLY A 449 39.08 16.41 2.20
N ARG A 450 38.08 16.74 1.36
CA ARG A 450 36.73 16.14 1.46
C ARG A 450 36.21 15.72 0.09
N ILE A 451 35.50 14.59 0.08
CA ILE A 451 34.58 14.19 -0.99
C ILE A 451 33.19 14.28 -0.40
N VAL A 452 32.30 15.04 -1.03
CA VAL A 452 30.93 15.21 -0.55
C VAL A 452 30.10 14.02 -1.04
N GLY A 453 29.61 13.24 -0.09
CA GLY A 453 28.87 12.01 -0.34
C GLY A 453 27.36 12.16 -0.19
N ILE A 454 26.66 11.07 -0.42
CA ILE A 454 25.20 10.92 -0.29
C ILE A 454 24.82 10.18 1.01
N GLU A 455 23.72 9.43 1.03
CA GLU A 455 23.26 8.67 2.19
C GLU A 455 24.30 7.64 2.64
N PRO A 456 24.61 7.54 3.95
CA PRO A 456 25.61 6.58 4.44
C PRO A 456 25.18 5.11 4.24
N GLY A 457 23.87 4.87 4.08
CA GLY A 457 23.29 3.56 3.79
C GLY A 457 23.41 3.13 2.32
N ALA A 458 23.74 4.06 1.42
CA ALA A 458 23.86 3.80 -0.02
C ALA A 458 25.03 2.86 -0.33
N GLY A 459 24.80 1.97 -1.30
CA GLY A 459 25.79 1.01 -1.76
C GLY A 459 27.09 1.63 -2.26
N GLU A 460 26.97 2.69 -3.05
CA GLU A 460 28.11 3.47 -3.58
C GLU A 460 28.97 4.02 -2.43
N MET A 461 28.35 4.54 -1.38
CA MET A 461 29.06 5.09 -0.22
C MET A 461 29.81 4.02 0.58
N GLN A 462 29.22 2.83 0.72
CA GLN A 462 29.91 1.69 1.34
C GLN A 462 31.12 1.25 0.50
N LEU A 463 30.95 1.15 -0.83
CA LEU A 463 32.00 0.76 -1.76
C LEU A 463 33.14 1.79 -1.81
N LEU A 464 32.79 3.08 -1.84
CA LEU A 464 33.73 4.19 -1.87
C LEU A 464 34.68 4.15 -0.65
N LYS A 465 34.10 4.04 0.55
CA LYS A 465 34.83 4.02 1.82
C LYS A 465 35.61 2.73 2.06
N SER A 466 35.04 1.59 1.67
CA SER A 466 35.61 0.29 1.99
C SER A 466 36.70 -0.15 1.01
N LYS A 467 36.56 0.19 -0.29
CA LYS A 467 37.37 -0.30 -1.41
C LYS A 467 37.97 0.82 -2.26
N VAL A 468 37.15 1.65 -2.91
CA VAL A 468 37.59 2.54 -4.01
C VAL A 468 38.69 3.50 -3.57
N LEU A 469 38.50 4.22 -2.46
CA LEU A 469 39.53 5.15 -1.99
C LEU A 469 40.85 4.46 -1.64
N LYS A 470 40.82 3.22 -1.15
CA LYS A 470 42.04 2.47 -0.82
C LYS A 470 42.80 2.02 -2.06
N GLU A 471 42.10 1.63 -3.12
CA GLU A 471 42.73 1.21 -4.38
C GLU A 471 43.49 2.35 -5.07
N TYR A 472 43.03 3.59 -4.88
CA TYR A 472 43.71 4.80 -5.34
C TYR A 472 44.66 5.43 -4.30
N GLY A 473 44.65 4.94 -3.05
CA GLY A 473 45.43 5.50 -1.95
C GLY A 473 44.96 6.88 -1.49
N LEU A 474 43.68 7.20 -1.72
CA LEU A 474 43.02 8.46 -1.36
C LEU A 474 42.43 8.44 0.06
N ASP A 475 42.33 7.26 0.69
CA ASP A 475 41.74 7.06 2.03
C ASP A 475 42.47 7.80 3.16
N LYS A 476 43.71 8.22 2.91
CA LYS A 476 44.54 9.01 3.83
C LYS A 476 44.46 10.51 3.59
N GLU A 477 44.02 10.92 2.41
CA GLU A 477 44.02 12.31 1.95
C GLU A 477 42.61 12.93 1.98
N TYR A 478 41.59 12.11 1.72
CA TYR A 478 40.20 12.54 1.63
C TYR A 478 39.34 11.87 2.68
N LYS A 479 38.52 12.68 3.35
CA LYS A 479 37.41 12.20 4.17
C LYS A 479 36.11 12.29 3.37
N VAL A 480 35.41 11.15 3.23
CA VAL A 480 34.04 11.15 2.71
C VAL A 480 33.12 11.80 3.75
N VAL A 481 32.38 12.82 3.33
CA VAL A 481 31.39 13.51 4.14
C VAL A 481 30.04 12.87 3.88
N ASP A 482 29.46 12.27 4.91
CA ASP A 482 28.12 11.67 4.83
C ASP A 482 27.04 12.76 4.83
N GLY A 483 26.01 12.58 4.02
CA GLY A 483 24.93 13.55 3.85
C GLY A 483 23.68 12.88 3.28
N SER A 484 23.00 13.62 2.40
CA SER A 484 21.93 13.12 1.53
C SER A 484 22.20 13.59 0.10
N THR A 485 21.64 12.90 -0.89
CA THR A 485 21.75 13.27 -2.31
C THR A 485 21.40 14.74 -2.55
N PRO A 486 20.25 15.25 -2.04
CA PRO A 486 19.95 16.66 -2.18
C PRO A 486 20.93 17.59 -1.46
N ALA A 487 21.42 17.24 -0.27
CA ALA A 487 22.43 18.06 0.43
C ALA A 487 23.75 18.17 -0.37
N MET A 488 24.18 17.07 -0.99
CA MET A 488 25.31 17.01 -1.91
C MET A 488 25.06 17.93 -3.12
N LEU A 489 23.89 17.83 -3.77
CA LEU A 489 23.52 18.66 -4.92
C LEU A 489 23.45 20.15 -4.57
N ALA A 490 22.97 20.49 -3.36
CA ALA A 490 22.96 21.87 -2.88
C ALA A 490 24.38 22.41 -2.63
N GLU A 491 25.31 21.58 -2.14
CA GLU A 491 26.72 21.98 -2.02
C GLU A 491 27.38 22.12 -3.39
N LEU A 492 27.12 21.20 -4.32
CA LEU A 492 27.54 21.28 -5.72
C LEU A 492 27.06 22.57 -6.37
N LYS A 493 25.76 22.88 -6.30
CA LYS A 493 25.18 24.11 -6.85
C LYS A 493 25.82 25.38 -6.29
N ARG A 494 26.06 25.43 -4.98
CA ARG A 494 26.76 26.55 -4.33
C ARG A 494 28.20 26.69 -4.79
N ALA A 495 28.94 25.59 -4.87
CA ALA A 495 30.33 25.58 -5.33
C ALA A 495 30.41 25.99 -6.81
N TYR A 496 29.52 25.44 -7.64
CA TYR A 496 29.41 25.73 -9.07
C TYR A 496 29.11 27.20 -9.36
N ALA A 497 28.17 27.79 -8.61
CA ALA A 497 27.85 29.23 -8.70
C ALA A 497 29.04 30.12 -8.33
N LYS A 498 29.88 29.68 -7.38
CA LYS A 498 31.08 30.41 -6.94
C LYS A 498 32.36 30.06 -7.69
N LYS A 499 32.30 29.10 -8.63
CA LYS A 499 33.47 28.51 -9.29
C LYS A 499 34.51 27.96 -8.30
N GLU A 500 34.06 27.44 -7.16
CA GLU A 500 34.92 26.74 -6.19
C GLU A 500 35.11 25.26 -6.60
N PRO A 501 36.29 24.67 -6.40
CA PRO A 501 36.47 23.22 -6.58
C PRO A 501 35.65 22.42 -5.57
N ILE A 502 35.01 21.36 -6.06
CA ILE A 502 34.26 20.38 -5.25
C ILE A 502 34.37 19.01 -5.93
N ALA A 503 34.50 17.95 -5.13
CA ALA A 503 34.40 16.57 -5.57
C ALA A 503 33.19 15.94 -4.89
N VAL A 504 32.30 15.36 -5.68
CA VAL A 504 31.05 14.76 -5.21
C VAL A 504 30.93 13.33 -5.71
N THR A 505 30.23 12.47 -4.96
CA THR A 505 29.74 11.18 -5.48
C THR A 505 28.53 11.43 -6.37
N LEU A 506 28.47 10.81 -7.55
CA LEU A 506 27.38 10.95 -8.51
C LEU A 506 27.27 9.67 -9.37
N TRP A 507 26.19 9.53 -10.12
CA TRP A 507 25.93 8.36 -10.97
C TRP A 507 25.28 8.77 -12.28
N SER A 508 25.26 7.85 -13.23
CA SER A 508 24.55 8.01 -14.50
C SER A 508 23.55 6.87 -14.68
N PRO A 509 22.29 7.19 -15.06
CA PRO A 509 21.78 8.49 -15.47
C PRO A 509 21.51 9.38 -14.27
N HIS A 510 21.70 10.70 -14.44
CA HIS A 510 21.32 11.68 -13.42
C HIS A 510 21.18 13.06 -14.07
N TRP A 511 20.07 13.75 -13.81
CA TRP A 511 19.75 15.07 -14.40
C TRP A 511 20.82 16.14 -14.14
N ALA A 512 21.59 16.02 -13.05
CA ALA A 512 22.67 16.97 -12.73
C ALA A 512 23.71 17.12 -13.86
N TYR A 513 23.91 16.11 -14.71
CA TYR A 513 24.77 16.23 -15.89
C TYR A 513 24.16 17.10 -17.01
N ASN A 514 22.84 17.32 -16.99
CA ASN A 514 22.15 18.24 -17.89
C ASN A 514 22.11 19.68 -17.32
N GLU A 515 22.07 19.87 -15.99
CA GLU A 515 22.12 21.20 -15.36
C GLU A 515 23.54 21.75 -15.22
N PHE A 516 24.52 20.89 -14.92
CA PHE A 516 25.90 21.27 -14.62
C PHE A 516 26.89 20.66 -15.60
N ASP A 517 27.87 21.46 -16.05
CA ASP A 517 29.01 20.95 -16.83
C ASP A 517 30.00 20.28 -15.86
N LEU A 518 29.90 18.95 -15.76
CA LEU A 518 30.68 18.11 -14.85
C LEU A 518 31.58 17.14 -15.62
N THR A 519 32.79 16.96 -15.11
CA THR A 519 33.73 15.93 -15.55
C THR A 519 33.54 14.67 -14.69
N LYS A 520 33.13 13.58 -15.35
CA LYS A 520 33.11 12.22 -14.79
C LYS A 520 34.55 11.73 -14.66
N LEU A 521 35.03 11.50 -13.44
CA LEU A 521 36.40 11.04 -13.25
C LEU A 521 36.55 9.59 -13.73
N LYS A 522 37.48 9.37 -14.66
CA LYS A 522 37.81 8.03 -15.17
C LYS A 522 38.31 7.13 -14.05
N ASP A 523 37.86 5.88 -14.05
CA ASP A 523 38.29 4.82 -13.15
C ASP A 523 39.16 3.78 -13.88
N PRO A 524 40.44 4.07 -14.17
CA PRO A 524 41.31 3.16 -14.92
C PRO A 524 41.56 1.81 -14.23
N LYS A 525 41.33 1.71 -12.92
CA LYS A 525 41.47 0.46 -12.15
C LYS A 525 40.18 -0.37 -12.09
N GLY A 526 39.05 0.17 -12.53
CA GLY A 526 37.75 -0.48 -12.36
C GLY A 526 37.39 -0.71 -10.89
N ALA A 527 37.82 0.19 -9.99
CA ALA A 527 37.56 0.09 -8.56
C ALA A 527 36.06 0.09 -8.24
N TRP A 528 35.27 0.84 -9.02
CA TRP A 528 33.81 0.89 -8.96
C TRP A 528 33.12 -0.37 -9.48
N GLY A 529 33.84 -1.31 -10.09
CA GLY A 529 33.29 -2.50 -10.71
C GLY A 529 32.72 -2.25 -12.12
N GLU A 530 32.06 -3.26 -12.68
CA GLU A 530 31.25 -3.08 -13.89
C GLU A 530 30.01 -2.24 -13.58
N GLY A 531 29.49 -1.52 -14.58
CA GLY A 531 28.28 -0.72 -14.43
C GLY A 531 27.10 -1.58 -13.96
N ASP A 532 26.28 -1.06 -13.05
CA ASP A 532 25.08 -1.78 -12.62
C ASP A 532 23.99 -1.68 -13.69
N GLU A 533 23.01 -2.54 -13.56
CA GLU A 533 21.68 -2.32 -14.09
C GLU A 533 20.74 -1.93 -12.95
N ILE A 534 19.66 -1.23 -13.26
CA ILE A 534 18.59 -0.92 -12.31
C ILE A 534 17.52 -1.98 -12.46
N HIS A 535 17.39 -2.80 -11.43
CA HIS A 535 16.47 -3.93 -11.36
C HIS A 535 15.20 -3.58 -10.58
N THR A 536 14.12 -4.21 -10.98
CA THR A 536 12.92 -4.30 -10.15
C THR A 536 13.01 -5.55 -9.27
N LEU A 537 12.96 -5.38 -7.95
CA LEU A 537 12.91 -6.48 -7.00
C LEU A 537 11.53 -6.55 -6.36
N ALA A 538 11.02 -7.77 -6.16
CA ALA A 538 9.78 -8.01 -5.43
C ALA A 538 9.96 -9.02 -4.29
N ARG A 539 9.02 -9.03 -3.35
CA ARG A 539 8.95 -10.09 -2.34
C ARG A 539 8.72 -11.46 -2.98
N LYS A 540 9.14 -12.52 -2.29
CA LYS A 540 8.82 -13.89 -2.74
C LYS A 540 7.31 -14.09 -2.89
N GLY A 541 6.92 -14.72 -3.99
CA GLY A 541 5.53 -15.04 -4.33
C GLY A 541 4.77 -13.93 -5.04
N PHE A 542 5.33 -12.72 -5.18
CA PHE A 542 4.63 -11.59 -5.80
C PHE A 542 4.14 -11.92 -7.22
N SER A 543 5.00 -12.47 -8.08
CA SER A 543 4.61 -12.84 -9.46
C SER A 543 3.51 -13.91 -9.53
N LYS A 544 3.31 -14.69 -8.46
CA LYS A 544 2.24 -15.69 -8.39
C LYS A 544 0.92 -15.09 -7.93
N GLU A 545 1.00 -14.09 -7.06
CA GLU A 545 -0.16 -13.40 -6.49
C GLU A 545 -0.71 -12.30 -7.41
N PHE A 546 0.18 -11.63 -8.15
CA PHE A 546 -0.13 -10.60 -9.14
C PHE A 546 0.53 -10.96 -10.49
N PRO A 547 0.04 -11.98 -11.20
CA PRO A 547 0.70 -12.49 -12.40
C PRO A 547 0.78 -11.47 -13.55
N GLU A 548 -0.22 -10.60 -13.71
CA GLU A 548 -0.21 -9.55 -14.73
C GLU A 548 0.83 -8.47 -14.39
N VAL A 549 0.80 -7.95 -13.16
CA VAL A 549 1.78 -6.94 -12.69
C VAL A 549 3.20 -7.50 -12.73
N GLY A 550 3.40 -8.74 -12.27
CA GLY A 550 4.70 -9.40 -12.33
C GLY A 550 5.23 -9.57 -13.76
N LYS A 551 4.34 -9.73 -14.76
CA LYS A 551 4.74 -9.74 -16.18
C LYS A 551 5.08 -8.32 -16.66
N TRP A 552 4.22 -7.35 -16.37
CA TRP A 552 4.44 -5.94 -16.71
C TRP A 552 5.79 -5.42 -16.21
N LEU A 553 6.12 -5.69 -14.94
CA LEU A 553 7.39 -5.31 -14.34
C LEU A 553 8.61 -5.99 -14.98
N LYS A 554 8.48 -7.24 -15.43
CA LYS A 554 9.56 -7.98 -16.11
C LYS A 554 9.82 -7.48 -17.53
N ASP A 555 8.75 -7.10 -18.22
CA ASP A 555 8.81 -6.61 -19.60
C ASP A 555 9.13 -5.10 -19.66
N PHE A 556 9.15 -4.41 -18.50
CA PHE A 556 9.39 -2.98 -18.39
C PHE A 556 10.81 -2.60 -18.81
N LYS A 557 10.89 -1.61 -19.71
CA LYS A 557 12.14 -1.01 -20.17
C LYS A 557 11.91 0.48 -20.43
N MET A 558 12.91 1.29 -20.08
CA MET A 558 12.89 2.73 -20.32
C MET A 558 14.18 3.21 -20.96
N SER A 559 14.10 4.15 -21.90
CA SER A 559 15.28 4.82 -22.46
C SER A 559 15.79 5.94 -21.54
N GLU A 560 17.05 6.34 -21.72
CA GLU A 560 17.64 7.47 -20.99
C GLU A 560 16.86 8.77 -21.22
N GLU A 561 16.40 9.02 -22.44
CA GLU A 561 15.58 10.20 -22.78
C GLU A 561 14.23 10.18 -22.05
N GLN A 562 13.59 9.01 -21.97
CA GLN A 562 12.33 8.86 -21.22
C GLN A 562 12.55 9.08 -19.72
N LEU A 563 13.61 8.51 -19.14
CA LEU A 563 13.91 8.65 -17.72
C LEU A 563 14.26 10.08 -17.35
N THR A 564 15.20 10.68 -18.06
CA THR A 564 15.65 12.04 -17.77
C THR A 564 14.58 13.09 -18.03
N SER A 565 13.67 12.89 -19.00
CA SER A 565 12.52 13.78 -19.19
C SER A 565 11.46 13.65 -18.09
N LEU A 566 11.21 12.44 -17.58
CA LEU A 566 10.32 12.22 -16.44
C LEU A 566 10.90 12.82 -15.15
N GLU A 567 12.18 12.58 -14.88
CA GLU A 567 12.91 13.20 -13.76
C GLU A 567 12.85 14.73 -13.85
N ALA A 568 13.07 15.29 -15.03
CA ALA A 568 13.00 16.73 -15.24
C ALA A 568 11.60 17.31 -14.99
N GLU A 569 10.54 16.61 -15.40
CA GLU A 569 9.16 17.03 -15.15
C GLU A 569 8.85 17.01 -13.63
N ILE A 570 9.28 15.96 -12.93
CA ILE A 570 9.12 15.83 -11.47
C ILE A 570 9.91 16.92 -10.74
N GLN A 571 11.16 17.17 -11.13
CA GLN A 571 12.00 18.21 -10.54
C GLN A 571 11.49 19.62 -10.85
N GLY A 572 10.81 19.81 -11.98
CA GLY A 572 10.18 21.06 -12.38
C GLY A 572 8.87 21.36 -11.64
N ALA A 573 8.22 20.34 -11.07
CA ALA A 573 6.97 20.50 -10.33
C ALA A 573 7.18 21.11 -8.94
N ASP A 574 6.10 21.67 -8.37
CA ASP A 574 6.12 22.04 -6.95
C ASP A 574 6.36 20.77 -6.12
N LYS A 575 7.25 20.86 -5.13
CA LYS A 575 7.60 19.71 -4.29
C LYS A 575 6.37 19.17 -3.53
N GLY A 576 6.20 17.85 -3.48
CA GLY A 576 4.99 17.18 -2.99
C GLY A 576 3.92 16.95 -4.08
N LYS A 577 4.21 17.31 -5.35
CA LYS A 577 3.33 17.08 -6.51
C LYS A 577 3.93 16.11 -7.53
N GLU A 578 4.75 15.18 -7.07
CA GLU A 578 5.41 14.17 -7.90
C GLU A 578 4.37 13.38 -8.71
N GLN A 579 3.25 13.00 -8.09
CA GLN A 579 2.15 12.30 -8.78
C GLN A 579 1.51 13.16 -9.90
N ASP A 580 1.33 14.45 -9.67
CA ASP A 580 0.76 15.35 -10.68
C ASP A 580 1.73 15.53 -11.86
N ALA A 581 3.03 15.58 -11.59
CA ALA A 581 4.09 15.65 -12.59
C ALA A 581 4.11 14.39 -13.46
N VAL A 582 4.02 13.20 -12.85
CA VAL A 582 3.88 11.94 -13.59
C VAL A 582 2.62 11.94 -14.45
N ARG A 583 1.48 12.40 -13.92
CA ARG A 583 0.23 12.55 -14.70
C ARG A 583 0.37 13.52 -15.85
N ALA A 584 1.15 14.58 -15.70
CA ALA A 584 1.44 15.52 -16.78
C ALA A 584 2.31 14.85 -17.87
N TRP A 585 3.41 14.22 -17.47
CA TRP A 585 4.32 13.53 -18.37
C TRP A 585 3.63 12.39 -19.16
N LEU A 586 2.76 11.61 -18.52
CA LEU A 586 2.01 10.52 -19.18
C LEU A 586 1.04 11.03 -20.27
N LYS A 587 0.54 12.26 -20.18
CA LYS A 587 -0.30 12.84 -21.25
C LYS A 587 0.48 13.03 -22.55
N ASP A 588 1.78 13.31 -22.44
CA ASP A 588 2.68 13.45 -23.56
C ASP A 588 3.24 12.10 -24.05
N GLN A 589 2.95 11.01 -23.31
CA GLN A 589 3.32 9.63 -23.62
C GLN A 589 2.08 8.71 -23.72
N PRO A 590 1.13 8.98 -24.65
CA PRO A 590 -0.19 8.35 -24.65
C PRO A 590 -0.19 6.82 -24.87
N LYS A 591 0.95 6.24 -25.26
CA LYS A 591 1.13 4.78 -25.42
C LYS A 591 1.82 4.10 -24.24
N ALA A 592 2.33 4.86 -23.27
CA ALA A 592 3.12 4.31 -22.15
C ALA A 592 2.30 3.32 -21.33
N LEU A 593 1.06 3.69 -20.96
CA LEU A 593 0.17 2.83 -20.17
C LEU A 593 -0.15 1.50 -20.86
N ASP A 594 -0.44 1.52 -22.17
CA ASP A 594 -0.78 0.31 -22.92
C ASP A 594 0.46 -0.52 -23.31
N THR A 595 1.63 0.11 -23.35
CA THR A 595 2.90 -0.59 -23.59
C THR A 595 3.41 -1.29 -22.33
N TRP A 596 3.39 -0.59 -21.19
CA TRP A 596 4.02 -1.06 -19.95
C TRP A 596 3.07 -1.76 -18.99
N ALA A 597 1.76 -1.45 -19.04
CA ALA A 597 0.73 -2.15 -18.28
C ALA A 597 -0.42 -2.61 -19.19
N PRO A 598 -0.16 -3.46 -20.21
CA PRO A 598 -1.17 -3.91 -21.16
C PRO A 598 -2.27 -4.73 -20.47
N VAL A 599 -3.54 -4.37 -20.74
CA VAL A 599 -4.71 -5.15 -20.31
C VAL A 599 -5.32 -5.91 -21.48
N SER A 600 -5.80 -7.12 -21.21
CA SER A 600 -6.51 -7.96 -22.17
C SER A 600 -7.82 -7.29 -22.60
N GLY A 601 -7.78 -6.40 -23.59
CA GLY A 601 -8.94 -5.66 -24.08
C GLY A 601 -8.73 -4.17 -24.38
N GLY A 602 -7.57 -3.58 -24.04
CA GLY A 602 -7.31 -2.14 -24.19
C GLY A 602 -7.04 -1.66 -25.63
N ASP A 603 -6.71 -2.56 -26.55
CA ASP A 603 -6.18 -2.20 -27.88
C ASP A 603 -7.21 -2.10 -29.02
N ASN A 604 -8.52 -2.24 -28.80
CA ASN A 604 -9.48 -2.32 -29.93
C ASN A 604 -10.59 -1.26 -29.93
N ALA A 605 -10.31 -0.03 -29.52
CA ALA A 605 -11.18 1.08 -29.86
C ALA A 605 -10.96 1.47 -31.35
N ASP A 606 -11.83 0.94 -32.23
CA ASP A 606 -12.01 1.32 -33.65
C ASP A 606 -11.17 0.56 -34.72
N ILE A 607 -10.92 -0.75 -34.55
CA ILE A 607 -10.36 -1.60 -35.64
C ILE A 607 -11.30 -1.73 -36.85
N GLY A 608 -12.59 -1.50 -36.65
CA GLY A 608 -13.63 -1.74 -37.63
C GLY A 608 -14.03 -0.56 -38.49
N LYS A 609 -13.45 0.64 -38.29
CA LYS A 609 -13.97 1.92 -38.80
C LYS A 609 -14.50 1.85 -40.24
N GLY A 610 -15.83 1.79 -40.36
CA GLY A 610 -16.55 1.82 -41.65
C GLY A 610 -16.58 0.50 -42.43
N ARG A 611 -16.08 -0.61 -41.87
CA ARG A 611 -16.20 -1.95 -42.46
C ARG A 611 -17.56 -2.54 -42.11
N GLU A 612 -18.27 -2.97 -43.14
CA GLU A 612 -19.51 -3.72 -42.99
C GLU A 612 -19.19 -5.21 -42.82
N ILE A 613 -19.90 -5.86 -41.92
CA ILE A 613 -19.86 -7.32 -41.73
C ILE A 613 -21.29 -7.86 -41.75
N ASN A 614 -21.54 -8.87 -42.57
CA ASN A 614 -22.79 -9.59 -42.68
C ASN A 614 -22.72 -10.86 -41.81
N VAL A 615 -23.58 -10.93 -40.79
CA VAL A 615 -23.66 -12.09 -39.89
C VAL A 615 -24.99 -12.77 -40.12
N GLY A 616 -24.96 -14.06 -40.41
CA GLY A 616 -26.16 -14.87 -40.59
C GLY A 616 -26.41 -15.72 -39.35
N TYR A 617 -27.68 -15.92 -38.99
CA TYR A 617 -28.04 -16.80 -37.87
C TYR A 617 -29.31 -17.62 -38.13
N ILE A 618 -29.34 -18.81 -37.55
CA ILE A 618 -30.55 -19.65 -37.47
C ILE A 618 -31.35 -19.16 -36.25
N PRO A 619 -32.69 -19.03 -36.32
CA PRO A 619 -33.50 -18.49 -35.22
C PRO A 619 -33.68 -19.49 -34.05
N TRP A 620 -32.62 -20.18 -33.66
CA TRP A 620 -32.53 -20.95 -32.42
C TRP A 620 -32.10 -20.03 -31.28
N ASP A 621 -32.50 -20.34 -30.05
CA ASP A 621 -32.33 -19.44 -28.90
C ASP A 621 -30.86 -19.10 -28.65
N GLU A 622 -29.98 -20.09 -28.77
CA GLU A 622 -28.52 -19.97 -28.67
C GLU A 622 -27.90 -19.25 -29.88
N GLY A 623 -28.41 -19.48 -31.09
CA GLY A 623 -27.97 -18.79 -32.31
C GLY A 623 -28.28 -17.30 -32.27
N ILE A 624 -29.46 -16.93 -31.77
CA ILE A 624 -29.84 -15.53 -31.51
C ILE A 624 -28.92 -14.94 -30.43
N ALA A 625 -28.77 -15.60 -29.30
CA ALA A 625 -27.98 -15.09 -28.18
C ALA A 625 -26.51 -14.85 -28.57
N SER A 626 -25.88 -15.84 -29.19
CA SER A 626 -24.48 -15.75 -29.64
C SER A 626 -24.29 -14.69 -30.73
N THR A 627 -25.19 -14.63 -31.72
CA THR A 627 -25.10 -13.66 -32.82
C THR A 627 -25.23 -12.22 -32.33
N PHE A 628 -26.19 -11.93 -31.45
CA PHE A 628 -26.38 -10.57 -30.95
C PHE A 628 -25.31 -10.17 -29.92
N LEU A 629 -24.73 -11.12 -29.19
CA LEU A 629 -23.53 -10.88 -28.39
C LEU A 629 -22.35 -10.46 -29.28
N TRP A 630 -22.08 -11.21 -30.35
CA TRP A 630 -21.02 -10.89 -31.29
C TRP A 630 -21.28 -9.58 -32.04
N LYS A 631 -22.53 -9.30 -32.39
CA LYS A 631 -22.95 -8.02 -32.97
C LYS A 631 -22.55 -6.87 -32.06
N GLU A 632 -22.94 -6.90 -30.79
CA GLU A 632 -22.62 -5.86 -29.82
C GLU A 632 -21.09 -5.71 -29.67
N MET A 633 -20.36 -6.82 -29.52
CA MET A 633 -18.90 -6.82 -29.41
C MET A 633 -18.19 -6.23 -30.64
N LEU A 634 -18.73 -6.43 -31.84
CA LEU A 634 -18.17 -5.92 -33.09
C LEU A 634 -18.55 -4.45 -33.34
N GLU A 635 -19.78 -4.05 -33.02
CA GLU A 635 -20.22 -2.65 -33.12
C GLU A 635 -19.44 -1.76 -32.14
N GLN A 636 -19.16 -2.25 -30.92
CA GLN A 636 -18.26 -1.58 -29.96
C GLN A 636 -16.83 -1.41 -30.48
N ARG A 637 -16.42 -2.22 -31.47
CA ARG A 637 -15.10 -2.18 -32.12
C ARG A 637 -15.09 -1.40 -33.45
N GLY A 638 -16.18 -0.70 -33.77
CA GLY A 638 -16.29 0.21 -34.93
C GLY A 638 -16.78 -0.43 -36.23
N PHE A 639 -17.20 -1.70 -36.22
CA PHE A 639 -17.80 -2.35 -37.38
C PHE A 639 -19.28 -1.97 -37.53
N LYS A 640 -19.78 -1.98 -38.78
CA LYS A 640 -21.22 -1.92 -39.06
C LYS A 640 -21.73 -3.33 -39.31
N VAL A 641 -22.46 -3.88 -38.34
CA VAL A 641 -22.88 -5.28 -38.38
C VAL A 641 -24.31 -5.41 -38.91
N ASN A 642 -24.46 -6.12 -40.03
CA ASN A 642 -25.74 -6.49 -40.61
C ASN A 642 -26.08 -7.93 -40.22
N ALA A 643 -26.81 -8.10 -39.12
CA ALA A 643 -27.28 -9.41 -38.66
C ALA A 643 -28.62 -9.77 -39.31
N GLN A 644 -28.68 -10.88 -40.04
CA GLN A 644 -29.89 -11.35 -40.73
C GLN A 644 -30.22 -12.81 -40.40
N GLN A 645 -31.51 -13.08 -40.28
CA GLN A 645 -32.04 -14.42 -40.00
C GLN A 645 -32.11 -15.24 -41.30
N TYR A 646 -31.67 -16.50 -41.24
CA TYR A 646 -31.75 -17.44 -42.35
C TYR A 646 -32.21 -18.82 -41.91
N GLU A 647 -32.73 -19.60 -42.86
CA GLU A 647 -32.84 -21.05 -42.72
C GLU A 647 -31.45 -21.70 -42.89
N ALA A 648 -31.17 -22.80 -42.18
CA ALA A 648 -29.85 -23.44 -42.16
C ALA A 648 -29.23 -23.66 -43.55
N GLY A 649 -30.00 -24.21 -44.50
CA GLY A 649 -29.51 -24.43 -45.86
C GLY A 649 -29.19 -23.15 -46.65
N ALA A 650 -29.94 -22.08 -46.42
CA ALA A 650 -29.68 -20.77 -47.04
C ALA A 650 -28.46 -20.10 -46.40
N LEU A 651 -28.30 -20.22 -45.07
CA LEU A 651 -27.15 -19.72 -44.32
C LEU A 651 -25.83 -20.29 -44.85
N TYR A 652 -25.70 -21.62 -44.90
CA TYR A 652 -24.50 -22.27 -45.43
C TYR A 652 -24.25 -21.97 -46.91
N THR A 653 -25.30 -21.77 -47.71
CA THR A 653 -25.16 -21.38 -49.12
C THR A 653 -24.67 -19.93 -49.24
N GLY A 654 -25.19 -19.01 -48.42
CA GLY A 654 -24.75 -17.62 -48.35
C GLY A 654 -23.29 -17.49 -47.90
N MET A 655 -22.89 -18.23 -46.87
CA MET A 655 -21.49 -18.29 -46.43
C MET A 655 -20.58 -18.85 -47.53
N ALA A 656 -20.96 -19.95 -48.18
CA ALA A 656 -20.15 -20.57 -49.24
C ALA A 656 -20.02 -19.71 -50.50
N ASN A 657 -20.90 -18.73 -50.69
CA ASN A 657 -20.87 -17.76 -51.78
C ASN A 657 -20.21 -16.43 -51.38
N GLY A 658 -19.83 -16.25 -50.10
CA GLY A 658 -19.26 -15.01 -49.58
C GLY A 658 -20.27 -13.86 -49.38
N GLU A 659 -21.57 -14.18 -49.32
CA GLU A 659 -22.63 -13.20 -49.03
C GLU A 659 -22.82 -12.98 -47.52
N ILE A 660 -22.38 -13.95 -46.71
CA ILE A 660 -22.40 -13.96 -45.25
C ILE A 660 -20.98 -14.22 -44.76
N ASP A 661 -20.45 -13.36 -43.89
CA ASP A 661 -19.06 -13.42 -43.46
C ASP A 661 -18.83 -14.51 -42.41
N PHE A 662 -19.73 -14.64 -41.44
CA PHE A 662 -19.68 -15.72 -40.45
C PHE A 662 -21.04 -15.99 -39.80
N GLU A 663 -21.12 -17.11 -39.08
CA GLU A 663 -22.19 -17.49 -38.17
C GLU A 663 -21.61 -18.19 -36.93
N THR A 664 -22.36 -18.23 -35.82
CA THR A 664 -21.85 -18.65 -34.51
C THR A 664 -22.50 -19.91 -33.96
N ASP A 665 -23.38 -20.56 -34.72
CA ASP A 665 -24.26 -21.66 -34.31
C ASP A 665 -24.15 -22.87 -35.26
N SER A 666 -22.92 -23.18 -35.67
CA SER A 666 -22.57 -24.37 -36.45
C SER A 666 -22.44 -25.60 -35.55
N TRP A 667 -23.50 -26.42 -35.47
CA TRP A 667 -23.48 -27.68 -34.72
C TRP A 667 -22.72 -28.80 -35.47
N LEU A 668 -21.40 -28.84 -35.28
CA LEU A 668 -20.48 -29.81 -35.89
C LEU A 668 -19.93 -30.82 -34.86
N PRO A 669 -19.54 -32.04 -35.28
CA PRO A 669 -19.56 -32.56 -36.65
C PRO A 669 -20.90 -33.16 -37.09
N THR A 670 -21.90 -33.25 -36.19
CA THR A 670 -23.06 -34.14 -36.39
C THR A 670 -24.27 -33.46 -37.02
N THR A 671 -24.82 -32.42 -36.40
CA THR A 671 -26.09 -31.82 -36.83
C THR A 671 -25.95 -31.22 -38.23
N HIS A 672 -24.93 -30.41 -38.47
CA HIS A 672 -24.70 -29.79 -39.78
C HIS A 672 -23.76 -30.58 -40.70
N GLU A 673 -23.59 -31.89 -40.46
CA GLU A 673 -22.68 -32.75 -41.26
C GLU A 673 -22.97 -32.69 -42.77
N SER A 674 -24.24 -32.67 -43.16
CA SER A 674 -24.64 -32.65 -44.57
C SER A 674 -24.29 -31.34 -45.27
N TYR A 675 -24.38 -30.21 -44.56
CA TYR A 675 -23.96 -28.90 -45.05
C TYR A 675 -22.44 -28.79 -45.07
N TRP A 676 -21.76 -29.27 -44.03
CA TRP A 676 -20.30 -29.29 -43.94
C TRP A 676 -19.67 -30.16 -45.03
N LYS A 677 -20.23 -31.35 -45.32
CA LYS A 677 -19.77 -32.19 -46.45
C LYS A 677 -19.95 -31.52 -47.81
N LYS A 678 -20.95 -30.64 -47.94
CA LYS A 678 -21.28 -29.98 -49.21
C LYS A 678 -20.48 -28.70 -49.43
N TYR A 679 -20.20 -27.94 -48.37
CA TYR A 679 -19.64 -26.61 -48.45
C TYR A 679 -18.34 -26.42 -47.65
N GLY A 680 -17.92 -27.39 -46.84
CA GLY A 680 -16.77 -27.29 -45.93
C GLY A 680 -15.44 -26.99 -46.64
N ASP A 681 -15.26 -27.42 -47.89
CA ASP A 681 -14.07 -27.05 -48.68
C ASP A 681 -14.00 -25.54 -49.02
N LYS A 682 -15.11 -24.82 -48.83
CA LYS A 682 -15.25 -23.36 -49.06
C LYS A 682 -15.41 -22.56 -47.77
N LEU A 683 -15.45 -23.22 -46.61
CA LEU A 683 -15.71 -22.62 -45.32
C LEU A 683 -14.53 -22.89 -44.39
N GLU A 684 -14.30 -21.99 -43.45
CA GLU A 684 -13.26 -22.14 -42.43
C GLU A 684 -13.93 -22.40 -41.08
N ASP A 685 -13.53 -23.48 -40.40
CA ASP A 685 -13.93 -23.74 -39.02
C ASP A 685 -13.00 -22.99 -38.08
N MET A 686 -13.52 -21.92 -37.48
CA MET A 686 -12.77 -21.06 -36.54
C MET A 686 -12.63 -21.68 -35.14
N GLY A 687 -13.18 -22.88 -34.91
CA GLY A 687 -13.11 -23.60 -33.66
C GLY A 687 -14.41 -23.57 -32.84
N SER A 688 -14.51 -24.47 -31.86
CA SER A 688 -15.67 -24.58 -30.98
C SER A 688 -15.57 -23.61 -29.81
N TRP A 689 -16.63 -22.83 -29.59
CA TRP A 689 -16.77 -21.94 -28.43
C TRP A 689 -17.59 -22.57 -27.29
N TYR A 690 -18.31 -23.65 -27.55
CA TYR A 690 -19.10 -24.38 -26.56
C TYR A 690 -19.21 -25.85 -26.92
N GLY A 691 -18.95 -26.73 -25.96
CA GLY A 691 -19.05 -28.17 -26.11
C GLY A 691 -18.45 -28.95 -24.93
N PRO A 692 -18.77 -30.24 -24.79
CA PRO A 692 -19.65 -31.02 -25.67
C PRO A 692 -21.14 -30.68 -25.48
N THR A 693 -21.91 -30.67 -26.57
CA THR A 693 -23.38 -30.55 -26.56
C THR A 693 -24.04 -31.93 -26.70
N SER A 694 -25.29 -32.06 -26.29
CA SER A 694 -26.11 -33.27 -26.47
C SER A 694 -27.33 -32.97 -27.34
N LEU A 695 -27.73 -33.99 -28.12
CA LEU A 695 -29.02 -34.04 -28.81
C LEU A 695 -29.87 -35.10 -28.11
N GLU A 696 -31.11 -34.77 -27.77
CA GLU A 696 -31.92 -35.58 -26.85
C GLU A 696 -33.37 -35.65 -27.31
N ILE A 697 -34.05 -36.75 -26.98
CA ILE A 697 -35.52 -36.76 -26.90
C ILE A 697 -35.87 -36.40 -25.47
N ALA A 698 -36.59 -35.31 -25.27
CA ALA A 698 -36.95 -34.85 -23.94
C ALA A 698 -38.39 -35.25 -23.57
N VAL A 699 -38.54 -35.77 -22.35
CA VAL A 699 -39.84 -36.08 -21.75
C VAL A 699 -39.94 -35.35 -20.41
N PRO A 700 -41.09 -34.72 -20.07
CA PRO A 700 -41.23 -34.06 -18.79
C PRO A 700 -41.04 -35.05 -17.62
N SER A 701 -40.28 -34.65 -16.60
CA SER A 701 -39.91 -35.50 -15.45
C SER A 701 -41.10 -36.02 -14.63
N TYR A 702 -42.29 -35.42 -14.76
CA TYR A 702 -43.51 -35.93 -14.14
C TYR A 702 -44.05 -37.21 -14.82
N VAL A 703 -43.59 -37.54 -16.03
CA VAL A 703 -43.94 -38.75 -16.76
C VAL A 703 -43.07 -39.90 -16.27
N LYS A 704 -43.49 -40.56 -15.19
CA LYS A 704 -42.72 -41.63 -14.55
C LYS A 704 -42.52 -42.84 -15.47
N GLY A 705 -41.40 -43.53 -15.26
CA GLY A 705 -41.04 -44.80 -15.91
C GLY A 705 -40.38 -44.65 -17.28
N ILE A 706 -39.86 -43.46 -17.60
CA ILE A 706 -39.08 -43.17 -18.81
C ILE A 706 -37.79 -42.50 -18.36
N GLU A 707 -36.69 -43.24 -18.30
CA GLU A 707 -35.37 -42.75 -17.88
C GLU A 707 -34.31 -42.93 -18.98
N SER A 708 -34.64 -43.68 -20.03
CA SER A 708 -33.80 -43.98 -21.18
C SER A 708 -34.60 -44.04 -22.49
N MET A 709 -33.89 -44.07 -23.61
CA MET A 709 -34.48 -44.25 -24.94
C MET A 709 -35.16 -45.63 -25.09
N GLU A 710 -34.64 -46.65 -24.43
CA GLU A 710 -35.21 -48.00 -24.39
C GLU A 710 -36.57 -48.03 -23.68
N ASP A 711 -36.76 -47.19 -22.66
CA ASP A 711 -38.01 -47.14 -21.90
C ASP A 711 -39.18 -46.58 -22.73
N LEU A 712 -38.91 -45.89 -23.83
CA LEU A 712 -39.94 -45.42 -24.77
C LEU A 712 -40.58 -46.57 -25.54
N LYS A 713 -39.92 -47.73 -25.65
CA LYS A 713 -40.41 -48.87 -26.41
C LYS A 713 -41.66 -49.48 -25.76
N GLY A 714 -42.69 -49.71 -26.55
CA GLY A 714 -44.00 -50.16 -26.08
C GLY A 714 -44.84 -49.05 -25.41
N GLN A 715 -44.39 -47.80 -25.41
CA GLN A 715 -45.08 -46.66 -24.77
C GLN A 715 -45.76 -45.73 -25.79
N ALA A 716 -45.87 -46.13 -27.06
CA ALA A 716 -46.46 -45.30 -28.12
C ALA A 716 -47.83 -44.71 -27.74
N ASP A 717 -48.74 -45.51 -27.19
CA ASP A 717 -50.08 -45.06 -26.79
C ASP A 717 -50.02 -43.94 -25.74
N LYS A 718 -49.06 -44.00 -24.81
CA LYS A 718 -48.85 -42.99 -23.75
C LYS A 718 -48.51 -41.62 -24.33
N PHE A 719 -47.79 -41.60 -25.45
CA PHE A 719 -47.34 -40.40 -26.16
C PHE A 719 -48.12 -40.11 -27.44
N LYS A 720 -49.29 -40.75 -27.62
CA LYS A 720 -50.15 -40.61 -28.82
C LYS A 720 -49.43 -41.00 -30.12
N GLY A 721 -48.40 -41.84 -30.05
CA GLY A 721 -47.58 -42.32 -31.16
C GLY A 721 -46.75 -41.22 -31.84
N ARG A 722 -46.46 -40.10 -31.15
CA ARG A 722 -45.80 -38.93 -31.75
C ARG A 722 -44.58 -38.50 -30.94
N ILE A 723 -43.53 -38.09 -31.66
CA ILE A 723 -42.42 -37.29 -31.14
C ILE A 723 -42.51 -35.94 -31.85
N VAL A 724 -42.62 -34.85 -31.09
CA VAL A 724 -42.87 -33.51 -31.62
C VAL A 724 -41.53 -32.79 -31.81
N GLY A 725 -41.03 -32.77 -33.04
CA GLY A 725 -39.74 -32.16 -33.33
C GLY A 725 -39.82 -30.71 -33.79
N ILE A 726 -38.67 -30.21 -34.24
CA ILE A 726 -38.48 -28.84 -34.69
C ILE A 726 -38.48 -28.75 -36.23
N GLU A 727 -37.79 -27.77 -36.81
CA GLU A 727 -37.74 -27.52 -38.25
C GLU A 727 -37.25 -28.75 -39.02
N PRO A 728 -37.91 -29.18 -40.11
CA PRO A 728 -37.46 -30.33 -40.91
C PRO A 728 -36.05 -30.18 -41.50
N GLY A 729 -35.58 -28.93 -41.63
CA GLY A 729 -34.25 -28.58 -42.10
C GLY A 729 -33.15 -28.68 -41.03
N ALA A 730 -33.51 -28.78 -39.75
CA ALA A 730 -32.54 -29.01 -38.68
C ALA A 730 -31.93 -30.41 -38.84
N GLY A 731 -30.61 -30.50 -38.83
CA GLY A 731 -29.95 -31.77 -39.14
C GLY A 731 -30.17 -32.86 -38.11
N GLU A 732 -30.50 -32.50 -36.86
CA GLU A 732 -30.91 -33.47 -35.84
C GLU A 732 -32.21 -34.20 -36.23
N MET A 733 -33.13 -33.54 -36.94
CA MET A 733 -34.39 -34.12 -37.37
C MET A 733 -34.17 -35.20 -38.44
N GLN A 734 -33.14 -35.01 -39.28
CA GLN A 734 -32.70 -36.04 -40.22
C GLN A 734 -32.06 -37.21 -39.49
N LEU A 735 -31.18 -36.95 -38.52
CA LEU A 735 -30.53 -37.99 -37.73
C LEU A 735 -31.54 -38.82 -36.93
N LEU A 736 -32.50 -38.14 -36.30
CA LEU A 736 -33.59 -38.74 -35.52
C LEU A 736 -34.38 -39.75 -36.37
N LYS A 737 -34.84 -39.33 -37.55
CA LYS A 737 -35.64 -40.16 -38.46
C LYS A 737 -34.84 -41.25 -39.17
N SER A 738 -33.61 -40.95 -39.58
CA SER A 738 -32.83 -41.84 -40.45
C SER A 738 -32.08 -42.92 -39.68
N LYS A 739 -31.65 -42.62 -38.45
CA LYS A 739 -30.75 -43.43 -37.63
C LYS A 739 -31.31 -43.70 -36.23
N VAL A 740 -31.50 -42.66 -35.40
CA VAL A 740 -31.75 -42.82 -33.95
C VAL A 740 -32.98 -43.68 -33.68
N LEU A 741 -34.14 -43.35 -34.26
CA LEU A 741 -35.36 -44.14 -34.00
C LEU A 741 -35.24 -45.59 -34.47
N LYS A 742 -34.45 -45.87 -35.50
CA LYS A 742 -34.24 -47.25 -35.99
C LYS A 742 -33.31 -48.05 -35.08
N GLU A 743 -32.26 -47.44 -34.55
CA GLU A 743 -31.32 -48.10 -33.64
C GLU A 743 -32.01 -48.59 -32.37
N TYR A 744 -32.98 -47.83 -31.85
CA TYR A 744 -33.78 -48.20 -30.69
C TYR A 744 -35.10 -48.94 -31.04
N GLY A 745 -35.39 -49.13 -32.35
CA GLY A 745 -36.60 -49.79 -32.84
C GLY A 745 -37.91 -49.03 -32.57
N LEU A 746 -37.82 -47.71 -32.37
CA LEU A 746 -38.94 -46.79 -32.11
C LEU A 746 -39.62 -46.31 -33.41
N ASP A 747 -38.97 -46.48 -34.57
CA ASP A 747 -39.46 -46.05 -35.89
C ASP A 747 -40.78 -46.71 -36.33
N LYS A 748 -41.11 -47.86 -35.74
CA LYS A 748 -42.37 -48.58 -35.97
C LYS A 748 -43.52 -48.14 -35.07
N GLU A 749 -43.19 -47.44 -33.98
CA GLU A 749 -44.10 -47.11 -32.89
C GLU A 749 -44.39 -45.61 -32.80
N PHE A 750 -43.40 -44.77 -33.12
CA PHE A 750 -43.49 -43.32 -33.04
C PHE A 750 -43.31 -42.68 -34.40
N LYS A 751 -44.20 -41.73 -34.71
CA LYS A 751 -44.07 -40.85 -35.87
C LYS A 751 -43.52 -39.50 -35.43
N VAL A 752 -42.41 -39.08 -36.03
CA VAL A 752 -41.88 -37.73 -35.85
C VAL A 752 -42.80 -36.74 -36.54
N VAL A 753 -43.25 -35.73 -35.80
CA VAL A 753 -44.06 -34.61 -36.29
C VAL A 753 -43.13 -33.42 -36.42
N ASP A 754 -42.94 -32.97 -37.66
CA ASP A 754 -42.16 -31.76 -37.93
C ASP A 754 -42.94 -30.50 -37.54
N GLY A 755 -42.23 -29.49 -37.06
CA GLY A 755 -42.80 -28.23 -36.62
C GLY A 755 -41.82 -27.08 -36.74
N SER A 756 -42.02 -26.05 -35.94
CA SER A 756 -41.00 -25.05 -35.62
C SER A 756 -40.71 -25.10 -34.14
N THR A 757 -39.53 -24.65 -33.73
CA THR A 757 -39.13 -24.60 -32.31
C THR A 757 -40.17 -23.89 -31.42
N PRO A 758 -40.74 -22.73 -31.81
CA PRO A 758 -41.84 -22.11 -31.05
C PRO A 758 -43.12 -22.96 -30.99
N ALA A 759 -43.45 -23.69 -32.05
CA ALA A 759 -44.63 -24.55 -32.08
C ALA A 759 -44.48 -25.77 -31.17
N MET A 760 -43.30 -26.41 -31.20
CA MET A 760 -42.94 -27.50 -30.29
C MET A 760 -42.99 -27.02 -28.83
N LEU A 761 -42.36 -25.88 -28.51
CA LEU A 761 -42.39 -25.31 -27.17
C LEU A 761 -43.81 -24.95 -26.70
N ALA A 762 -44.67 -24.49 -27.61
CA ALA A 762 -46.07 -24.21 -27.30
C ALA A 762 -46.89 -25.48 -27.03
N GLU A 763 -46.56 -26.61 -27.67
CA GLU A 763 -47.17 -27.92 -27.38
C GLU A 763 -46.62 -28.48 -26.06
N LEU A 764 -45.30 -28.38 -25.83
CA LEU A 764 -44.64 -28.77 -24.58
C LEU A 764 -45.20 -28.00 -23.38
N LYS A 765 -45.30 -26.68 -23.46
CA LYS A 765 -45.88 -25.84 -22.39
C LYS A 765 -47.33 -26.22 -22.08
N ARG A 766 -48.13 -26.52 -23.12
CA ARG A 766 -49.51 -26.98 -22.97
C ARG A 766 -49.59 -28.33 -22.29
N ALA A 767 -48.74 -29.28 -22.68
CA ALA A 767 -48.66 -30.60 -22.05
C ALA A 767 -48.20 -30.48 -20.60
N TYR A 768 -47.18 -29.65 -20.34
CA TYR A 768 -46.62 -29.40 -19.00
C TYR A 768 -47.66 -28.81 -18.04
N ALA A 769 -48.44 -27.83 -18.48
CA ALA A 769 -49.51 -27.22 -17.70
C ALA A 769 -50.61 -28.23 -17.30
N LYS A 770 -50.84 -29.25 -18.12
CA LYS A 770 -51.86 -30.29 -17.90
C LYS A 770 -51.29 -31.59 -17.32
N LYS A 771 -49.98 -31.66 -17.12
CA LYS A 771 -49.25 -32.90 -16.80
C LYS A 771 -49.53 -34.05 -17.78
N GLU A 772 -49.74 -33.75 -19.05
CA GLU A 772 -49.91 -34.75 -20.11
C GLU A 772 -48.53 -35.29 -20.55
N PRO A 773 -48.40 -36.59 -20.88
CA PRO A 773 -47.18 -37.10 -21.50
C PRO A 773 -46.96 -36.52 -22.90
N ILE A 774 -45.73 -36.10 -23.16
CA ILE A 774 -45.25 -35.63 -24.46
C ILE A 774 -43.77 -36.02 -24.60
N ALA A 775 -43.36 -36.38 -25.80
CA ALA A 775 -41.96 -36.53 -26.18
C ALA A 775 -41.66 -35.46 -27.24
N VAL A 776 -40.64 -34.65 -27.01
CA VAL A 776 -40.15 -33.63 -27.93
C VAL A 776 -38.76 -33.97 -28.43
#